data_AF-A0A9Q1DQS6-F1
#
_entry.id   AF-A0A9Q1DQS6-F1
#
_cell.length_a   1.000
_cell.length_b   1.000
_cell.length_c   1.000
_cell.angle_alpha   90.00
_cell.angle_beta   90.00
_cell.angle_gamma   90.00
#
_symmetry.space_group_name_H-M   'P 1'
#
loop_
_entity.id
_entity.type
_entity.pdbx_description
1 polymer ?
#
loop_
_entity_poly.entity_id
_entity_poly.type
_entity_poly.pdbx_seq_one_letter_code
_entity_poly.pdbx_strand_id
1 'polypeptide(L)'
;MREFGLAASYLRKSDKERLEAQTRTFDMKKECFVPDVVEEFVKATIVSRDGDKVTADTERGKTVTVKEADIHPQNPPKFDKIEDMAMFTFLHEPAVLFNLKERYAAWMIYTYSGLFCVTINPYKWLPVYNQEVVLAYRGKKRSEAPPHIFSISDNAYQYMLTDRENQSILITGESGAGKTVNTKRVIQYFASIAAGGTGKKDAASEKKGTLEDQIIQANPALEAFGNAKTIRNDNSSRFVLSEWKQKYEESQSELESSQKEARSLSTELFKLKNSYEESLDHLETMKRENKNLQEEVSDLTEQLAEGGKSIHELEKIRKQLELEKAEIQAALEEAEGSLEHEEGKILRAQLEFNQVKADIERKLVEKDEEMEQAKRNQQRAMDSLQSSLESETRSRNEALRLKKKMEGDLNEMEIQLSQANRQAAEAQKQLKGLHSHLKDAQLHLDESLRANDDLKENIAIVERRNNLLQAELDELRAMVEQTERGRKLAEQELLDVSERVQLLHSQNTSLLNQKKKLEGDTAQLQTEVEEAVQECRNAEEKAKKAITDAAMMAEELKKEQDTSAHLERMKKNMDQTIKDLQHRLDEAEQIAMKGGKKQVQKLEARVRELENEVEMEQKKSSDSLKGVRKYERRIKELTYQTEEDRKNLARLQDLVDKLQLKVKSYKRTAEEAEEQANSNLTKFRKLQHELDEAEERADIAESQVNKLRAKSRDVGSKLVYALLAEAGLRGSLVVSRRVTGAPCVTRGRPTATVNLTHKAYGRASATPRHSGAVHARSGTRECGHSEIPRSETSP
;
A
#
# COMPACT_ATOMS: atom_id res chain seq x y z
N MET A 1 -21.65 7.84 -2.04
CA MET A 1 -21.62 8.13 -3.50
C MET A 1 -21.20 9.56 -3.81
N ARG A 2 -21.71 10.58 -3.09
CA ARG A 2 -21.37 12.00 -3.34
C ARG A 2 -19.86 12.28 -3.37
N GLU A 3 -19.07 11.58 -2.56
CA GLU A 3 -17.60 11.74 -2.52
C GLU A 3 -16.88 11.36 -3.83
N PHE A 4 -17.49 10.54 -4.70
CA PHE A 4 -16.88 10.14 -5.97
C PHE A 4 -17.06 11.18 -7.09
N GLY A 5 -17.75 12.31 -6.82
CA GLY A 5 -17.89 13.42 -7.77
C GLY A 5 -18.38 12.97 -9.15
N LEU A 6 -17.64 13.38 -10.20
CA LEU A 6 -17.94 13.01 -11.59
C LEU A 6 -17.76 11.50 -11.88
N ALA A 7 -16.99 10.77 -11.07
CA ALA A 7 -16.78 9.33 -11.25
C ALA A 7 -17.97 8.48 -10.79
N ALA A 8 -18.88 9.02 -9.95
CA ALA A 8 -19.98 8.25 -9.36
C ALA A 8 -20.78 7.42 -10.38
N SER A 9 -21.17 8.04 -11.51
CA SER A 9 -21.96 7.41 -12.59
C SER A 9 -21.25 6.26 -13.33
N TYR A 10 -19.93 6.14 -13.18
CA TYR A 10 -19.07 5.11 -13.76
C TYR A 10 -18.69 4.01 -12.75
N LEU A 11 -19.10 4.15 -11.48
CA LEU A 11 -18.80 3.21 -10.40
C LEU A 11 -20.05 2.46 -9.92
N ARG A 12 -21.15 3.20 -9.69
CA ARG A 12 -22.46 2.65 -9.28
C ARG A 12 -23.58 3.55 -9.83
N LYS A 13 -24.62 2.96 -10.42
CA LYS A 13 -25.81 3.70 -10.89
C LYS A 13 -26.62 4.27 -9.73
N SER A 14 -27.42 5.29 -10.02
CA SER A 14 -28.30 5.90 -9.03
C SER A 14 -29.29 4.87 -8.48
N ASP A 15 -29.71 5.04 -7.23
CA ASP A 15 -30.62 4.08 -6.60
C ASP A 15 -32.00 4.06 -7.27
N LYS A 16 -32.35 5.11 -8.03
CA LYS A 16 -33.49 5.13 -8.95
C LYS A 16 -33.29 4.14 -10.11
N GLU A 17 -32.22 4.28 -10.90
CA GLU A 17 -31.92 3.37 -12.03
C GLU A 17 -31.81 1.91 -11.55
N ARG A 18 -31.24 1.69 -10.37
CA ARG A 18 -31.12 0.37 -9.74
C ARG A 18 -32.50 -0.19 -9.38
N LEU A 19 -33.37 0.60 -8.74
CA LEU A 19 -34.73 0.17 -8.39
C LEU A 19 -35.57 -0.12 -9.64
N GLU A 20 -35.49 0.71 -10.68
CA GLU A 20 -36.16 0.50 -11.97
C GLU A 20 -35.69 -0.80 -12.65
N ALA A 21 -34.37 -1.08 -12.64
CA ALA A 21 -33.84 -2.34 -13.17
C ALA A 21 -34.24 -3.57 -12.35
N GLN A 22 -34.25 -3.46 -11.01
CA GLN A 22 -34.59 -4.53 -10.08
C GLN A 22 -36.09 -4.85 -10.02
N THR A 23 -36.97 -3.92 -10.42
CA THR A 23 -38.43 -4.07 -10.43
C THR A 23 -39.01 -4.47 -11.79
N ARG A 24 -38.18 -4.69 -12.82
CA ARG A 24 -38.63 -5.16 -14.14
C ARG A 24 -39.34 -6.51 -14.02
N THR A 25 -40.38 -6.71 -14.83
CA THR A 25 -41.10 -8.00 -14.93
C THR A 25 -40.16 -9.11 -15.39
N PHE A 26 -40.22 -10.27 -14.73
CA PHE A 26 -39.34 -11.41 -15.00
C PHE A 26 -40.02 -12.73 -14.66
N ASP A 27 -40.04 -13.68 -15.60
CA ASP A 27 -40.57 -15.04 -15.39
C ASP A 27 -39.41 -16.04 -15.33
N MET A 28 -39.08 -16.49 -14.11
CA MET A 28 -38.00 -17.42 -13.84
C MET A 28 -38.16 -18.80 -14.53
N LYS A 29 -39.35 -19.14 -15.06
CA LYS A 29 -39.57 -20.38 -15.82
C LYS A 29 -39.35 -20.23 -17.33
N LYS A 30 -39.29 -18.99 -17.83
CA LYS A 30 -39.16 -18.68 -19.26
C LYS A 30 -37.86 -17.96 -19.61
N GLU A 31 -37.40 -17.06 -18.75
CA GLU A 31 -36.22 -16.24 -19.02
C GLU A 31 -34.94 -17.06 -18.86
N CYS A 32 -34.30 -17.38 -19.99
CA CYS A 32 -33.09 -18.18 -20.04
C CYS A 32 -32.02 -17.56 -20.94
N PHE A 33 -30.85 -18.19 -20.95
CA PHE A 33 -29.83 -18.07 -21.97
C PHE A 33 -29.79 -19.35 -22.79
N VAL A 34 -29.56 -19.21 -24.09
CA VAL A 34 -29.38 -20.30 -25.05
C VAL A 34 -28.08 -20.09 -25.84
N PRO A 35 -27.42 -21.15 -26.33
CA PRO A 35 -26.23 -21.01 -27.16
C PRO A 35 -26.54 -20.32 -28.50
N ASP A 36 -25.62 -19.53 -29.03
CA ASP A 36 -25.68 -19.00 -30.40
C ASP A 36 -24.32 -19.10 -31.10
N VAL A 37 -24.35 -19.32 -32.41
CA VAL A 37 -23.16 -19.58 -33.24
C VAL A 37 -22.28 -18.34 -33.43
N VAL A 38 -22.80 -17.13 -33.15
CA VAL A 38 -22.10 -15.85 -33.38
C VAL A 38 -21.83 -15.08 -32.08
N GLU A 39 -22.78 -15.07 -31.13
CA GLU A 39 -22.60 -14.42 -29.83
C GLU A 39 -22.23 -15.36 -28.67
N GLU A 40 -22.02 -16.65 -28.94
CA GLU A 40 -21.76 -17.74 -27.98
C GLU A 40 -22.96 -18.04 -27.07
N PHE A 41 -23.53 -17.03 -26.41
CA PHE A 41 -24.79 -17.09 -25.68
C PHE A 41 -25.67 -15.86 -25.93
N VAL A 42 -26.98 -16.07 -26.07
CA VAL A 42 -28.00 -15.01 -26.16
C VAL A 42 -29.11 -15.22 -25.14
N LYS A 43 -29.77 -14.13 -24.71
CA LYS A 43 -31.02 -14.22 -23.93
C LYS A 43 -32.14 -14.75 -24.81
N ALA A 44 -33.03 -15.54 -24.20
CA ALA A 44 -34.24 -16.03 -24.84
C ALA A 44 -35.38 -16.23 -23.82
N THR A 45 -36.61 -16.21 -24.34
CA THR A 45 -37.83 -16.50 -23.58
C THR A 45 -38.40 -17.83 -24.09
N ILE A 46 -38.56 -18.82 -23.20
CA ILE A 46 -39.09 -20.15 -23.57
C ILE A 46 -40.57 -20.05 -23.98
N VAL A 47 -40.87 -20.60 -25.17
CA VAL A 47 -42.22 -20.67 -25.76
C VAL A 47 -42.87 -22.02 -25.48
N SER A 48 -42.13 -23.12 -25.69
CA SER A 48 -42.62 -24.49 -25.49
C SER A 48 -41.49 -25.46 -25.11
N ARG A 49 -41.88 -26.59 -24.49
CA ARG A 49 -41.01 -27.71 -24.15
C ARG A 49 -41.64 -29.00 -24.67
N ASP A 50 -40.87 -29.83 -25.34
CA ASP A 50 -41.27 -31.09 -25.98
C ASP A 50 -40.20 -32.17 -25.70
N GLY A 51 -40.40 -32.90 -24.59
CA GLY A 51 -39.41 -33.85 -24.07
C GLY A 51 -38.07 -33.20 -23.73
N ASP A 52 -37.00 -33.67 -24.35
CA ASP A 52 -35.62 -33.14 -24.21
C ASP A 52 -35.41 -31.83 -25.01
N LYS A 53 -36.36 -31.40 -25.85
CA LYS A 53 -36.22 -30.21 -26.69
C LYS A 53 -37.02 -29.04 -26.14
N VAL A 54 -36.42 -27.85 -26.19
CA VAL A 54 -37.04 -26.60 -25.77
C VAL A 54 -36.97 -25.60 -26.90
N THR A 55 -38.10 -24.98 -27.22
CA THR A 55 -38.19 -23.91 -28.21
C THR A 55 -38.30 -22.56 -27.51
N ALA A 56 -37.37 -21.65 -27.80
CA ALA A 56 -37.26 -20.35 -27.18
C ALA A 56 -37.05 -19.26 -28.23
N ASP A 57 -37.67 -18.11 -28.02
CA ASP A 57 -37.48 -16.92 -28.86
C ASP A 57 -36.34 -16.08 -28.30
N THR A 58 -35.28 -15.89 -29.09
CA THR A 58 -34.12 -15.07 -28.70
C THR A 58 -34.44 -13.58 -28.69
N GLU A 59 -33.70 -12.79 -27.92
CA GLU A 59 -33.78 -11.31 -27.88
C GLU A 59 -33.58 -10.66 -29.26
N ARG A 60 -32.99 -11.39 -30.22
CA ARG A 60 -32.82 -11.00 -31.64
C ARG A 60 -34.03 -11.31 -32.54
N GLY A 61 -35.15 -11.79 -31.99
CA GLY A 61 -36.36 -12.14 -32.75
C GLY A 61 -36.27 -13.43 -33.56
N LYS A 62 -35.30 -14.31 -33.25
CA LYS A 62 -35.11 -15.62 -33.90
C LYS A 62 -35.54 -16.72 -32.94
N THR A 63 -36.54 -17.50 -33.31
CA THR A 63 -36.91 -18.76 -32.64
C THR A 63 -35.79 -19.79 -32.83
N VAL A 64 -35.39 -20.47 -31.75
CA VAL A 64 -34.45 -21.59 -31.77
C VAL A 64 -34.98 -22.77 -30.97
N THR A 65 -34.66 -23.99 -31.42
CA THR A 65 -34.93 -25.22 -30.65
C THR A 65 -33.60 -25.84 -30.24
N VAL A 66 -33.36 -25.92 -28.93
CA VAL A 66 -32.14 -26.46 -28.31
C VAL A 66 -32.53 -27.59 -27.34
N LYS A 67 -31.56 -28.30 -26.74
CA LYS A 67 -31.88 -29.28 -25.69
C LYS A 67 -32.11 -28.58 -24.36
N GLU A 68 -32.92 -29.17 -23.48
CA GLU A 68 -33.11 -28.68 -22.10
C GLU A 68 -31.77 -28.59 -21.35
N ALA A 69 -30.84 -29.52 -21.59
CA ALA A 69 -29.50 -29.51 -20.99
C ALA A 69 -28.61 -28.33 -21.43
N ASP A 70 -28.86 -27.75 -22.61
CA ASP A 70 -28.11 -26.63 -23.16
C ASP A 70 -28.68 -25.26 -22.68
N ILE A 71 -29.73 -25.26 -21.87
CA ILE A 71 -30.40 -24.04 -21.38
C ILE A 71 -29.92 -23.66 -19.98
N HIS A 72 -29.57 -22.39 -19.82
CA HIS A 72 -29.14 -21.84 -18.54
C HIS A 72 -30.15 -20.77 -18.04
N PRO A 73 -30.67 -20.85 -16.80
CA PRO A 73 -31.67 -19.89 -16.31
C PRO A 73 -31.08 -18.49 -16.12
N GLN A 74 -31.84 -17.43 -16.43
CA GLN A 74 -31.38 -16.07 -16.11
C GLN A 74 -31.44 -15.83 -14.58
N ASN A 75 -30.53 -15.01 -14.07
CA ASN A 75 -30.61 -14.54 -12.68
C ASN A 75 -31.76 -13.51 -12.51
N PRO A 76 -32.57 -13.59 -11.45
CA PRO A 76 -33.65 -12.63 -11.21
C PRO A 76 -33.17 -11.17 -11.11
N PRO A 77 -33.98 -10.16 -11.49
CA PRO A 77 -33.53 -8.78 -11.69
C PRO A 77 -32.97 -8.09 -10.45
N LYS A 78 -33.22 -8.60 -9.23
CA LYS A 78 -32.54 -8.17 -8.00
C LYS A 78 -31.01 -8.18 -8.13
N PHE A 79 -30.47 -9.03 -9.01
CA PHE A 79 -29.04 -9.19 -9.31
C PHE A 79 -28.57 -8.41 -10.56
N ASP A 80 -29.41 -7.55 -11.14
CA ASP A 80 -29.05 -6.72 -12.30
C ASP A 80 -27.80 -5.88 -12.00
N LYS A 81 -26.78 -6.00 -12.87
CA LYS A 81 -25.50 -5.27 -12.79
C LYS A 81 -24.83 -5.38 -11.41
N ILE A 82 -24.93 -6.53 -10.75
CA ILE A 82 -24.41 -6.74 -9.39
C ILE A 82 -22.90 -6.49 -9.29
N GLU A 83 -22.49 -5.95 -8.14
CA GLU A 83 -21.12 -5.52 -7.86
C GLU A 83 -20.16 -6.67 -7.53
N ASP A 84 -20.67 -7.80 -7.00
CA ASP A 84 -19.92 -9.04 -6.82
C ASP A 84 -20.73 -10.23 -7.35
N MET A 85 -20.19 -10.90 -8.36
CA MET A 85 -20.86 -12.01 -9.06
C MET A 85 -20.89 -13.30 -8.23
N ALA A 86 -20.11 -13.40 -7.15
CA ALA A 86 -20.22 -14.51 -6.19
C ALA A 86 -21.58 -14.52 -5.44
N MET A 87 -22.37 -13.45 -5.54
CA MET A 87 -23.70 -13.34 -4.93
C MET A 87 -24.85 -13.86 -5.81
N PHE A 88 -24.57 -14.37 -7.03
CA PHE A 88 -25.62 -14.92 -7.91
C PHE A 88 -26.26 -16.20 -7.34
N THR A 89 -27.54 -16.42 -7.68
CA THR A 89 -28.20 -17.71 -7.42
C THR A 89 -27.86 -18.74 -8.50
N PHE A 90 -27.71 -18.31 -9.75
CA PHE A 90 -27.25 -19.16 -10.86
C PHE A 90 -25.86 -18.69 -11.31
N LEU A 91 -24.82 -19.44 -10.92
CA LEU A 91 -23.43 -19.14 -11.26
C LEU A 91 -22.96 -20.04 -12.40
N HIS A 92 -23.13 -19.57 -13.63
CA HIS A 92 -22.71 -20.24 -14.86
C HIS A 92 -22.20 -19.20 -15.87
N GLU A 93 -21.53 -19.66 -16.93
CA GLU A 93 -20.79 -18.83 -17.89
C GLU A 93 -21.62 -17.65 -18.46
N PRO A 94 -22.84 -17.84 -19.01
CA PRO A 94 -23.60 -16.71 -19.52
C PRO A 94 -24.07 -15.73 -18.44
N ALA A 95 -24.28 -16.13 -17.17
CA ALA A 95 -24.62 -15.19 -16.11
C ALA A 95 -23.46 -14.24 -15.80
N VAL A 96 -22.24 -14.77 -15.76
CA VAL A 96 -21.00 -13.99 -15.58
C VAL A 96 -20.78 -13.08 -16.80
N LEU A 97 -20.87 -13.63 -18.01
CA LEU A 97 -20.69 -12.89 -19.27
C LEU A 97 -21.68 -11.73 -19.41
N PHE A 98 -22.98 -11.97 -19.20
CA PHE A 98 -23.99 -10.92 -19.35
C PHE A 98 -23.91 -9.84 -18.29
N ASN A 99 -23.55 -10.15 -17.04
CA ASN A 99 -23.35 -9.11 -16.03
C ASN A 99 -22.16 -8.20 -16.37
N LEU A 100 -21.05 -8.78 -16.84
CA LEU A 100 -19.91 -8.02 -17.34
C LEU A 100 -20.27 -7.19 -18.58
N LYS A 101 -21.01 -7.76 -19.55
CA LYS A 101 -21.52 -7.09 -20.77
C LYS A 101 -22.42 -5.89 -20.41
N GLU A 102 -23.36 -6.07 -19.48
CA GLU A 102 -24.29 -5.02 -19.04
C GLU A 102 -23.65 -3.93 -18.18
N ARG A 103 -22.74 -4.28 -17.26
CA ARG A 103 -21.97 -3.30 -16.48
C ARG A 103 -21.05 -2.48 -17.39
N TYR A 104 -20.39 -3.12 -18.36
CA TYR A 104 -19.55 -2.46 -19.35
C TYR A 104 -20.33 -1.52 -20.27
N ALA A 105 -21.48 -1.96 -20.81
CA ALA A 105 -22.38 -1.11 -21.60
C ALA A 105 -22.88 0.12 -20.82
N ALA A 106 -23.03 -0.03 -19.50
CA ALA A 106 -23.36 1.05 -18.57
C ALA A 106 -22.14 1.91 -18.15
N TRP A 107 -20.96 1.71 -18.77
CA TRP A 107 -19.66 2.33 -18.46
C TRP A 107 -19.08 2.05 -17.06
N MET A 108 -19.51 0.96 -16.42
CA MET A 108 -18.96 0.47 -15.14
C MET A 108 -17.95 -0.65 -15.42
N ILE A 109 -16.67 -0.27 -15.55
CA ILE A 109 -15.59 -1.19 -16.00
C ILE A 109 -15.07 -2.18 -14.94
N TYR A 110 -15.41 -1.96 -13.67
CA TYR A 110 -14.96 -2.78 -12.54
C TYR A 110 -16.11 -3.61 -11.98
N THR A 111 -15.86 -4.89 -11.70
CA THR A 111 -16.83 -5.83 -11.10
C THR A 111 -16.06 -6.86 -10.25
N TYR A 112 -16.56 -7.24 -9.08
CA TYR A 112 -15.97 -8.33 -8.30
C TYR A 112 -16.50 -9.71 -8.73
N SER A 113 -15.67 -10.73 -8.50
CA SER A 113 -16.05 -12.13 -8.63
C SER A 113 -15.36 -12.92 -7.52
N GLY A 114 -15.96 -12.90 -6.31
CA GLY A 114 -15.38 -13.53 -5.14
C GLY A 114 -14.14 -12.77 -4.64
N LEU A 115 -12.94 -13.26 -4.94
CA LEU A 115 -11.69 -12.54 -4.63
C LEU A 115 -11.20 -11.64 -5.78
N PHE A 116 -11.62 -11.92 -7.02
CA PHE A 116 -11.11 -11.22 -8.21
C PHE A 116 -11.76 -9.85 -8.41
N CYS A 117 -10.97 -8.85 -8.81
CA CYS A 117 -11.45 -7.57 -9.34
C CYS A 117 -11.34 -7.57 -10.86
N VAL A 118 -12.42 -7.96 -11.53
CA VAL A 118 -12.51 -7.98 -13.00
C VAL A 118 -12.50 -6.54 -13.51
N THR A 119 -11.59 -6.26 -14.44
CA THR A 119 -11.40 -4.93 -15.04
C THR A 119 -11.47 -5.05 -16.56
N ILE A 120 -12.44 -4.38 -17.19
CA ILE A 120 -12.62 -4.39 -18.65
C ILE A 120 -12.06 -3.08 -19.22
N ASN A 121 -11.23 -3.14 -20.26
CA ASN A 121 -10.64 -1.95 -20.87
C ASN A 121 -11.73 -1.06 -21.51
N PRO A 122 -11.94 0.20 -21.08
CA PRO A 122 -12.97 1.08 -21.66
C PRO A 122 -12.66 1.61 -23.05
N TYR A 123 -11.40 1.52 -23.52
CA TYR A 123 -10.89 2.20 -24.72
C TYR A 123 -11.19 3.72 -24.78
N LYS A 124 -11.49 4.31 -23.61
CA LYS A 124 -11.94 5.70 -23.43
C LYS A 124 -11.46 6.22 -22.08
N TRP A 125 -11.14 7.51 -22.00
CA TRP A 125 -10.82 8.14 -20.72
C TRP A 125 -12.06 8.23 -19.82
N LEU A 126 -11.92 7.80 -18.57
CA LEU A 126 -12.96 7.87 -17.53
C LEU A 126 -12.39 8.59 -16.27
N PRO A 127 -13.18 9.41 -15.56
CA PRO A 127 -12.73 10.16 -14.38
C PRO A 127 -12.50 9.31 -13.11
N VAL A 128 -12.52 7.97 -13.21
CA VAL A 128 -12.39 7.03 -12.08
C VAL A 128 -11.01 7.04 -11.42
N TYR A 129 -10.00 7.68 -12.04
CA TYR A 129 -8.65 7.83 -11.49
C TYR A 129 -8.37 9.24 -10.92
N ASN A 130 -9.41 10.07 -10.72
CA ASN A 130 -9.26 11.41 -10.14
C ASN A 130 -8.91 11.34 -8.64
N GLN A 131 -8.25 12.39 -8.12
CA GLN A 131 -7.84 12.47 -6.70
C GLN A 131 -9.03 12.40 -5.72
N GLU A 132 -10.21 12.88 -6.11
CA GLU A 132 -11.46 12.71 -5.37
C GLU A 132 -11.76 11.22 -5.12
N VAL A 133 -11.58 10.39 -6.14
CA VAL A 133 -11.82 8.93 -6.07
C VAL A 133 -10.77 8.25 -5.22
N VAL A 134 -9.50 8.68 -5.31
CA VAL A 134 -8.41 8.19 -4.43
C VAL A 134 -8.79 8.42 -2.96
N LEU A 135 -9.19 9.64 -2.60
CA LEU A 135 -9.61 9.98 -1.24
C LEU A 135 -10.89 9.23 -0.82
N ALA A 136 -11.83 9.02 -1.74
CA ALA A 136 -13.10 8.35 -1.46
C ALA A 136 -13.01 6.82 -1.33
N TYR A 137 -11.89 6.18 -1.70
CA TYR A 137 -11.59 4.77 -1.41
C TYR A 137 -10.74 4.56 -0.16
N ARG A 138 -10.04 5.60 0.32
CA ARG A 138 -9.11 5.50 1.45
C ARG A 138 -9.82 5.11 2.75
N GLY A 139 -9.30 4.07 3.41
CA GLY A 139 -9.78 3.61 4.72
C GLY A 139 -11.08 2.81 4.68
N LYS A 140 -11.55 2.39 3.49
CA LYS A 140 -12.85 1.70 3.33
C LYS A 140 -12.69 0.22 3.00
N LYS A 141 -13.54 -0.62 3.59
CA LYS A 141 -13.63 -2.05 3.28
C LYS A 141 -14.28 -2.26 1.91
N ARG A 142 -13.97 -3.39 1.27
CA ARG A 142 -14.48 -3.75 -0.07
C ARG A 142 -16.01 -3.68 -0.25
N SER A 143 -16.78 -3.86 0.82
CA SER A 143 -18.25 -3.78 0.84
C SER A 143 -18.83 -2.37 0.96
N GLU A 144 -18.03 -1.40 1.43
CA GLU A 144 -18.49 -0.03 1.75
C GLU A 144 -18.45 0.89 0.52
N ALA A 145 -17.72 0.51 -0.52
CA ALA A 145 -17.52 1.27 -1.75
C ALA A 145 -17.81 0.41 -3.00
N PRO A 146 -18.14 1.00 -4.17
CA PRO A 146 -18.33 0.25 -5.41
C PRO A 146 -17.04 -0.48 -5.86
N PRO A 147 -17.12 -1.48 -6.77
CA PRO A 147 -15.94 -2.17 -7.27
C PRO A 147 -14.91 -1.23 -7.89
N HIS A 148 -13.65 -1.31 -7.44
CA HIS A 148 -12.54 -0.53 -8.00
C HIS A 148 -11.18 -1.12 -7.62
N ILE A 149 -10.18 -0.94 -8.49
CA ILE A 149 -8.80 -1.35 -8.23
C ILE A 149 -8.18 -0.62 -7.01
N PHE A 150 -8.63 0.60 -6.71
CA PHE A 150 -8.22 1.32 -5.49
C PHE A 150 -8.72 0.64 -4.21
N SER A 151 -9.88 -0.02 -4.20
CA SER A 151 -10.30 -0.79 -3.02
C SER A 151 -9.35 -1.96 -2.76
N ILE A 152 -8.95 -2.71 -3.80
CA ILE A 152 -7.95 -3.77 -3.67
C ILE A 152 -6.61 -3.22 -3.16
N SER A 153 -6.19 -2.05 -3.69
CA SER A 153 -4.94 -1.39 -3.29
C SER A 153 -4.98 -0.92 -1.83
N ASP A 154 -6.09 -0.30 -1.40
CA ASP A 154 -6.26 0.22 -0.04
C ASP A 154 -6.45 -0.89 0.99
N ASN A 155 -7.21 -1.93 0.66
CA ASN A 155 -7.41 -3.06 1.56
C ASN A 155 -6.09 -3.84 1.73
N ALA A 156 -5.30 -4.01 0.66
CA ALA A 156 -3.93 -4.54 0.78
C ALA A 156 -3.03 -3.64 1.65
N TYR A 157 -3.11 -2.31 1.52
CA TYR A 157 -2.36 -1.40 2.40
C TYR A 157 -2.79 -1.50 3.88
N GLN A 158 -4.09 -1.64 4.14
CA GLN A 158 -4.64 -1.85 5.48
C GLN A 158 -4.16 -3.19 6.06
N TYR A 159 -4.34 -4.32 5.36
CA TYR A 159 -3.88 -5.64 5.81
C TYR A 159 -2.36 -5.68 6.07
N MET A 160 -1.55 -5.06 5.21
CA MET A 160 -0.10 -4.92 5.42
C MET A 160 0.25 -4.19 6.75
N LEU A 161 -0.55 -3.21 7.16
CA LEU A 161 -0.32 -2.46 8.41
C LEU A 161 -0.94 -3.14 9.64
N THR A 162 -2.07 -3.83 9.47
CA THR A 162 -2.83 -4.49 10.54
C THR A 162 -2.22 -5.84 10.90
N ASP A 163 -2.05 -6.70 9.89
CA ASP A 163 -1.60 -8.08 10.04
C ASP A 163 -0.06 -8.19 10.03
N ARG A 164 0.61 -7.12 9.56
CA ARG A 164 2.08 -6.97 9.43
C ARG A 164 2.74 -7.92 8.43
N GLU A 165 1.95 -8.52 7.54
CA GLU A 165 2.43 -9.41 6.49
C GLU A 165 2.62 -8.73 5.12
N ASN A 166 3.60 -9.18 4.35
CA ASN A 166 3.87 -8.70 3.00
C ASN A 166 2.72 -9.07 2.05
N GLN A 167 2.14 -8.07 1.38
CA GLN A 167 0.99 -8.25 0.48
C GLN A 167 1.42 -8.34 -0.99
N SER A 168 0.60 -9.00 -1.82
CA SER A 168 0.82 -9.09 -3.27
C SER A 168 -0.46 -8.84 -4.07
N ILE A 169 -0.34 -8.21 -5.24
CA ILE A 169 -1.47 -7.91 -6.13
C ILE A 169 -1.14 -8.46 -7.53
N LEU A 170 -1.77 -9.57 -7.89
CA LEU A 170 -1.54 -10.27 -9.16
C LEU A 170 -2.45 -9.70 -10.26
N ILE A 171 -1.87 -8.97 -11.22
CA ILE A 171 -2.61 -8.34 -12.34
C ILE A 171 -2.43 -9.19 -13.61
N THR A 172 -3.44 -10.00 -13.93
CA THR A 172 -3.43 -10.94 -15.08
C THR A 172 -4.17 -10.38 -16.30
N GLY A 173 -4.29 -11.19 -17.38
CA GLY A 173 -4.99 -10.85 -18.63
C GLY A 173 -4.10 -10.84 -19.86
N GLU A 174 -4.69 -10.74 -21.06
CA GLU A 174 -3.96 -10.73 -22.33
C GLU A 174 -3.21 -9.41 -22.63
N SER A 175 -2.59 -9.29 -23.80
CA SER A 175 -2.17 -7.98 -24.33
C SER A 175 -3.39 -7.21 -24.86
N GLY A 176 -3.41 -5.89 -24.68
CA GLY A 176 -4.59 -5.04 -24.93
C GLY A 176 -5.52 -4.91 -23.71
N ALA A 177 -5.49 -5.86 -22.76
CA ALA A 177 -6.34 -5.85 -21.56
C ALA A 177 -6.04 -4.73 -20.53
N GLY A 178 -5.05 -3.85 -20.79
CA GLY A 178 -4.77 -2.70 -19.93
C GLY A 178 -3.95 -2.97 -18.67
N LYS A 179 -3.32 -4.16 -18.53
CA LYS A 179 -2.49 -4.55 -17.36
C LYS A 179 -1.56 -3.43 -16.88
N THR A 180 -0.66 -2.96 -17.75
CA THR A 180 0.35 -1.93 -17.44
C THR A 180 -0.27 -0.62 -16.94
N VAL A 181 -1.46 -0.24 -17.43
CA VAL A 181 -2.18 0.95 -16.97
C VAL A 181 -2.69 0.72 -15.54
N ASN A 182 -3.31 -0.42 -15.27
CA ASN A 182 -3.75 -0.79 -13.92
C ASN A 182 -2.57 -0.88 -12.94
N THR A 183 -1.44 -1.49 -13.32
CA THR A 183 -0.20 -1.52 -12.51
C THR A 183 0.28 -0.11 -12.15
N LYS A 184 0.34 0.81 -13.13
CA LYS A 184 0.68 2.22 -12.88
C LYS A 184 -0.31 2.90 -11.92
N ARG A 185 -1.61 2.61 -12.01
CA ARG A 185 -2.64 3.16 -11.10
C ARG A 185 -2.54 2.62 -9.68
N VAL A 186 -2.22 1.33 -9.50
CA VAL A 186 -1.95 0.73 -8.17
C VAL A 186 -0.74 1.38 -7.51
N ILE A 187 0.36 1.54 -8.26
CA ILE A 187 1.58 2.21 -7.77
C ILE A 187 1.29 3.68 -7.40
N GLN A 188 0.58 4.41 -8.24
CA GLN A 188 0.16 5.80 -7.96
C GLN A 188 -0.75 5.90 -6.73
N TYR A 189 -1.60 4.91 -6.49
CA TYR A 189 -2.43 4.84 -5.29
C TYR A 189 -1.57 4.70 -4.02
N PHE A 190 -0.70 3.68 -3.97
CA PHE A 190 0.19 3.44 -2.83
C PHE A 190 1.09 4.64 -2.50
N ALA A 191 1.65 5.28 -3.53
CA ALA A 191 2.36 6.56 -3.41
C ALA A 191 1.52 7.61 -2.66
N SER A 192 0.35 7.94 -3.20
CA SER A 192 -0.52 9.01 -2.71
C SER A 192 -1.05 8.82 -1.28
N ILE A 193 -1.19 7.59 -0.81
CA ILE A 193 -1.62 7.30 0.57
C ILE A 193 -0.45 7.24 1.56
N ALA A 194 0.72 6.74 1.14
CA ALA A 194 1.91 6.61 1.98
C ALA A 194 2.61 7.96 2.21
N ALA A 195 2.57 8.87 1.24
CA ALA A 195 3.13 10.22 1.33
C ALA A 195 2.53 11.08 2.45
N GLY A 196 1.40 10.69 3.04
CA GLY A 196 0.80 11.35 4.22
C GLY A 196 1.44 10.98 5.56
N GLY A 197 2.40 10.05 5.61
CA GLY A 197 2.86 9.42 6.85
C GLY A 197 4.02 10.08 7.61
N THR A 198 4.94 10.79 6.93
CA THR A 198 6.21 11.23 7.53
C THR A 198 6.58 12.68 7.25
N GLY A 199 7.25 13.30 8.24
CA GLY A 199 7.37 14.76 8.34
C GLY A 199 8.33 15.45 7.37
N LYS A 200 8.11 16.77 7.27
CA LYS A 200 8.95 17.81 6.62
C LYS A 200 9.25 17.64 5.13
N LYS A 201 8.88 18.67 4.35
CA LYS A 201 9.46 18.93 3.03
C LYS A 201 10.90 19.43 3.19
N ASP A 202 11.85 18.51 3.33
CA ASP A 202 13.27 18.85 3.30
C ASP A 202 13.68 19.25 1.88
N ALA A 203 14.20 20.47 1.74
CA ALA A 203 14.47 21.13 0.45
C ALA A 203 15.52 20.43 -0.45
N ALA A 204 16.21 19.41 0.06
CA ALA A 204 17.10 18.56 -0.73
C ALA A 204 16.34 17.63 -1.70
N SER A 205 15.07 17.33 -1.42
CA SER A 205 14.24 16.40 -2.22
C SER A 205 13.94 16.89 -3.65
N GLU A 206 13.91 18.21 -3.89
CA GLU A 206 13.66 18.82 -5.21
C GLU A 206 14.74 18.55 -6.29
N LYS A 207 15.79 17.76 -6.00
CA LYS A 207 16.75 17.30 -7.01
C LYS A 207 16.42 15.94 -7.62
N LYS A 208 15.74 15.04 -6.90
CA LYS A 208 15.49 13.65 -7.35
C LYS A 208 14.01 13.27 -7.43
N GLY A 209 13.11 14.23 -7.21
CA GLY A 209 11.68 13.95 -7.03
C GLY A 209 11.43 13.15 -5.74
N THR A 210 10.16 12.85 -5.48
CA THR A 210 9.81 11.89 -4.42
C THR A 210 10.19 10.46 -4.84
N LEU A 211 10.12 9.50 -3.91
CA LEU A 211 10.25 8.08 -4.26
C LEU A 211 9.16 7.66 -5.28
N GLU A 212 8.01 8.32 -5.22
CA GLU A 212 6.87 8.16 -6.14
C GLU A 212 7.28 8.58 -7.56
N ASP A 213 7.88 9.77 -7.71
CA ASP A 213 8.42 10.26 -8.99
C ASP A 213 9.46 9.27 -9.56
N GLN A 214 10.34 8.72 -8.72
CA GLN A 214 11.40 7.80 -9.14
C GLN A 214 10.82 6.47 -9.66
N ILE A 215 9.84 5.89 -8.97
CA ILE A 215 9.14 4.68 -9.42
C ILE A 215 8.34 4.97 -10.71
N ILE A 216 7.74 6.16 -10.84
CA ILE A 216 7.04 6.57 -12.06
C ILE A 216 8.03 6.76 -13.24
N GLN A 217 9.18 7.42 -13.01
CA GLN A 217 10.24 7.66 -14.00
C GLN A 217 10.95 6.39 -14.46
N ALA A 218 10.95 5.32 -13.66
CA ALA A 218 11.42 4.00 -14.11
C ALA A 218 10.59 3.43 -15.26
N ASN A 219 9.29 3.79 -15.37
CA ASN A 219 8.42 3.25 -16.41
C ASN A 219 8.85 3.64 -17.83
N PRO A 220 9.10 4.92 -18.19
CA PRO A 220 9.64 5.28 -19.50
C PRO A 220 10.88 4.47 -19.93
N ALA A 221 11.81 4.18 -19.01
CA ALA A 221 12.99 3.36 -19.32
C ALA A 221 12.62 1.88 -19.54
N LEU A 222 11.82 1.30 -18.64
CA LEU A 222 11.37 -0.09 -18.74
C LEU A 222 10.46 -0.33 -19.96
N GLU A 223 9.68 0.66 -20.39
CA GLU A 223 8.86 0.55 -21.61
C GLU A 223 9.71 0.73 -22.88
N ALA A 224 10.71 1.62 -22.89
CA ALA A 224 11.57 1.84 -24.05
C ALA A 224 12.42 0.61 -24.43
N PHE A 225 12.84 -0.20 -23.46
CA PHE A 225 13.62 -1.43 -23.69
C PHE A 225 12.79 -2.72 -23.55
N GLY A 226 11.74 -2.71 -22.73
CA GLY A 226 10.98 -3.91 -22.33
C GLY A 226 9.59 -4.04 -22.94
N ASN A 227 9.11 -3.05 -23.71
CA ASN A 227 7.84 -3.14 -24.46
C ASN A 227 8.06 -3.09 -25.97
N ALA A 228 7.08 -3.59 -26.73
CA ALA A 228 7.07 -3.53 -28.20
C ALA A 228 5.63 -3.40 -28.73
N LYS A 229 5.51 -2.91 -29.97
CA LYS A 229 4.25 -2.93 -30.72
C LYS A 229 3.86 -4.37 -31.07
N THR A 230 2.60 -4.70 -30.88
CA THR A 230 2.00 -6.00 -31.19
C THR A 230 0.64 -5.81 -31.87
N ILE A 231 0.13 -6.85 -32.55
CA ILE A 231 -1.12 -6.78 -33.32
C ILE A 231 -2.33 -6.35 -32.47
N ARG A 232 -2.35 -6.70 -31.17
CA ARG A 232 -3.44 -6.33 -30.23
C ARG A 232 -3.14 -5.09 -29.35
N ASN A 233 -1.92 -4.52 -29.40
CA ASN A 233 -1.51 -3.43 -28.51
C ASN A 233 -0.20 -2.77 -28.98
N ASP A 234 -0.20 -1.45 -29.17
CA ASP A 234 0.95 -0.65 -29.62
C ASP A 234 2.10 -0.54 -28.60
N ASN A 235 1.80 -0.71 -27.30
CA ASN A 235 2.78 -0.64 -26.21
C ASN A 235 2.62 -1.87 -25.30
N SER A 236 2.93 -3.06 -25.83
CA SER A 236 2.83 -4.33 -25.09
C SER A 236 4.13 -4.64 -24.39
N SER A 237 4.09 -4.83 -23.08
CA SER A 237 5.27 -5.37 -22.38
C SER A 237 5.63 -6.76 -22.87
N ARG A 238 6.94 -6.98 -23.03
CA ARG A 238 7.57 -8.18 -23.58
C ARG A 238 8.54 -8.84 -22.61
N PHE A 239 9.02 -8.14 -21.58
CA PHE A 239 9.98 -8.63 -20.58
C PHE A 239 9.56 -10.00 -20.00
N VAL A 240 8.36 -10.03 -19.39
CA VAL A 240 7.76 -11.27 -18.82
C VAL A 240 7.55 -12.34 -19.89
N LEU A 241 7.23 -11.97 -21.13
CA LEU A 241 7.07 -12.90 -22.26
C LEU A 241 8.40 -13.45 -22.81
N SER A 242 9.56 -12.94 -22.37
CA SER A 242 10.85 -13.56 -22.62
C SER A 242 11.08 -14.67 -21.60
N GLU A 243 10.98 -14.36 -20.31
CA GLU A 243 11.17 -15.31 -19.20
C GLU A 243 10.15 -16.46 -19.24
N TRP A 244 8.88 -16.17 -19.57
CA TRP A 244 7.85 -17.20 -19.71
C TRP A 244 7.96 -18.01 -20.99
N LYS A 245 8.58 -17.47 -22.05
CA LYS A 245 8.91 -18.27 -23.25
C LYS A 245 10.07 -19.21 -22.94
N GLN A 246 11.10 -18.73 -22.26
CA GLN A 246 12.19 -19.57 -21.77
C GLN A 246 11.65 -20.69 -20.86
N LYS A 247 10.85 -20.38 -19.84
CA LYS A 247 10.24 -21.39 -18.95
C LYS A 247 9.32 -22.37 -19.67
N TYR A 248 8.60 -21.91 -20.71
CA TYR A 248 7.81 -22.80 -21.55
C TYR A 248 8.70 -23.76 -22.36
N GLU A 249 9.82 -23.27 -22.92
CA GLU A 249 10.79 -24.09 -23.65
C GLU A 249 11.55 -25.06 -22.72
N GLU A 250 11.86 -24.65 -21.49
CA GLU A 250 12.41 -25.49 -20.42
C GLU A 250 11.44 -26.61 -20.03
N SER A 251 10.20 -26.27 -19.63
CA SER A 251 9.20 -27.29 -19.25
C SER A 251 8.72 -28.15 -20.43
N GLN A 252 8.79 -27.66 -21.67
CA GLN A 252 8.57 -28.49 -22.86
C GLN A 252 9.71 -29.52 -23.02
N SER A 253 10.97 -29.11 -22.82
CA SER A 253 12.12 -30.02 -22.84
C SER A 253 12.05 -31.07 -21.72
N GLU A 254 11.59 -30.69 -20.53
CA GLU A 254 11.34 -31.62 -19.41
C GLU A 254 10.23 -32.63 -19.75
N LEU A 255 9.13 -32.17 -20.35
CA LEU A 255 8.03 -33.02 -20.81
C LEU A 255 8.48 -34.00 -21.90
N GLU A 256 9.31 -33.56 -22.85
CA GLU A 256 9.87 -34.42 -23.89
C GLU A 256 10.86 -35.47 -23.33
N SER A 257 11.66 -35.12 -22.31
CA SER A 257 12.51 -36.10 -21.59
C SER A 257 11.64 -37.12 -20.84
N SER A 258 10.66 -36.66 -20.07
CA SER A 258 9.77 -37.54 -19.30
C SER A 258 8.97 -38.49 -20.21
N GLN A 259 8.48 -38.02 -21.37
CA GLN A 259 7.86 -38.90 -22.37
C GLN A 259 8.83 -39.92 -22.98
N LYS A 260 10.10 -39.55 -23.16
CA LYS A 260 11.15 -40.45 -23.68
C LYS A 260 11.51 -41.53 -22.64
N GLU A 261 11.62 -41.15 -21.38
CA GLU A 261 11.81 -42.06 -20.23
C GLU A 261 10.62 -43.01 -20.08
N ALA A 262 9.38 -42.51 -20.14
CA ALA A 262 8.18 -43.33 -20.09
C ALA A 262 8.12 -44.36 -21.24
N ARG A 263 8.56 -44.00 -22.45
CA ARG A 263 8.69 -44.94 -23.59
C ARG A 263 9.81 -45.97 -23.34
N SER A 264 10.93 -45.58 -22.73
CA SER A 264 12.01 -46.50 -22.36
C SER A 264 11.54 -47.52 -21.32
N LEU A 265 10.94 -47.04 -20.23
CA LEU A 265 10.37 -47.86 -19.15
C LEU A 265 9.26 -48.78 -19.67
N SER A 266 8.39 -48.31 -20.57
CA SER A 266 7.39 -49.17 -21.22
C SER A 266 8.02 -50.28 -22.09
N THR A 267 9.18 -50.02 -22.69
CA THR A 267 9.95 -51.02 -23.46
C THR A 267 10.66 -52.03 -22.55
N GLU A 268 11.17 -51.57 -21.40
CA GLU A 268 11.75 -52.45 -20.37
C GLU A 268 10.70 -53.32 -19.69
N LEU A 269 9.53 -52.77 -19.39
CA LEU A 269 8.38 -53.50 -18.85
C LEU A 269 7.92 -54.60 -19.84
N PHE A 270 7.91 -54.32 -21.14
CA PHE A 270 7.64 -55.34 -22.17
C PHE A 270 8.69 -56.47 -22.17
N LYS A 271 9.99 -56.14 -22.12
CA LYS A 271 11.07 -57.14 -22.02
C LYS A 271 10.94 -57.99 -20.74
N LEU A 272 10.66 -57.36 -19.61
CA LEU A 272 10.49 -58.03 -18.33
C LEU A 272 9.26 -58.94 -18.32
N LYS A 273 8.16 -58.52 -18.98
CA LYS A 273 6.97 -59.35 -19.17
C LYS A 273 7.26 -60.58 -20.02
N ASN A 274 7.98 -60.44 -21.15
CA ASN A 274 8.40 -61.58 -21.96
C ASN A 274 9.27 -62.56 -21.14
N SER A 275 10.27 -62.07 -20.43
CA SER A 275 11.15 -62.91 -19.59
C SER A 275 10.39 -63.60 -18.43
N TYR A 276 9.33 -62.98 -17.91
CA TYR A 276 8.43 -63.59 -16.94
C TYR A 276 7.53 -64.67 -17.56
N GLU A 277 7.04 -64.46 -18.79
CA GLU A 277 6.27 -65.47 -19.55
C GLU A 277 7.15 -66.67 -19.93
N GLU A 278 8.37 -66.45 -20.42
CA GLU A 278 9.41 -67.49 -20.62
C GLU A 278 9.70 -68.27 -19.33
N SER A 279 9.78 -67.58 -18.19
CA SER A 279 9.99 -68.22 -16.87
C SER A 279 8.79 -69.07 -16.41
N LEU A 280 7.55 -68.70 -16.81
CA LEU A 280 6.36 -69.49 -16.55
C LEU A 280 6.29 -70.73 -17.46
N ASP A 281 6.66 -70.63 -18.73
CA ASP A 281 6.75 -71.78 -19.66
C ASP A 281 7.82 -72.78 -19.22
N HIS A 282 8.95 -72.31 -18.69
CA HIS A 282 9.94 -73.16 -18.04
C HIS A 282 9.38 -73.84 -16.78
N LEU A 283 8.60 -73.13 -15.96
CA LEU A 283 7.96 -73.71 -14.77
C LEU A 283 6.87 -74.74 -15.13
N GLU A 284 6.13 -74.56 -16.23
CA GLU A 284 5.22 -75.58 -16.75
C GLU A 284 5.95 -76.80 -17.28
N THR A 285 7.04 -76.61 -18.04
CA THR A 285 7.88 -77.70 -18.54
C THR A 285 8.43 -78.55 -17.39
N MET A 286 9.04 -77.90 -16.38
CA MET A 286 9.54 -78.55 -15.17
C MET A 286 8.45 -79.29 -14.38
N LYS A 287 7.21 -78.80 -14.34
CA LYS A 287 6.07 -79.52 -13.72
C LYS A 287 5.67 -80.77 -14.49
N ARG A 288 5.74 -80.75 -15.83
CA ARG A 288 5.45 -81.92 -16.68
C ARG A 288 6.56 -82.97 -16.54
N GLU A 289 7.82 -82.57 -16.59
CA GLU A 289 8.97 -83.46 -16.35
C GLU A 289 8.92 -84.10 -14.95
N ASN A 290 8.64 -83.32 -13.91
CA ASN A 290 8.53 -83.84 -12.54
C ASN A 290 7.34 -84.82 -12.39
N LYS A 291 6.22 -84.59 -13.09
CA LYS A 291 5.11 -85.56 -13.14
C LYS A 291 5.51 -86.85 -13.86
N ASN A 292 6.20 -86.76 -15.00
CA ASN A 292 6.66 -87.95 -15.73
C ASN A 292 7.63 -88.78 -14.87
N LEU A 293 8.59 -88.13 -14.20
CA LEU A 293 9.50 -88.78 -13.24
C LEU A 293 8.75 -89.42 -12.06
N GLN A 294 7.65 -88.81 -11.61
CA GLN A 294 6.81 -89.37 -10.56
C GLN A 294 6.02 -90.60 -11.02
N GLU A 295 5.66 -90.68 -12.31
CA GLU A 295 5.07 -91.86 -12.95
C GLU A 295 6.13 -92.96 -13.16
N GLU A 296 7.33 -92.64 -13.67
CA GLU A 296 8.45 -93.59 -13.77
C GLU A 296 8.85 -94.20 -12.41
N VAL A 297 8.88 -93.39 -11.34
CA VAL A 297 9.12 -93.88 -9.97
C VAL A 297 8.01 -94.80 -9.47
N SER A 298 6.76 -94.59 -9.89
CA SER A 298 5.64 -95.50 -9.58
C SER A 298 5.83 -96.84 -10.28
N ASP A 299 6.07 -96.82 -11.60
CA ASP A 299 6.24 -98.03 -12.43
C ASP A 299 7.44 -98.88 -11.95
N LEU A 300 8.56 -98.24 -11.61
CA LEU A 300 9.74 -98.92 -11.03
C LEU A 300 9.45 -99.49 -9.63
N THR A 301 8.58 -98.85 -8.85
CA THR A 301 8.15 -99.37 -7.54
C THR A 301 7.26 -100.61 -7.67
N GLU A 302 6.36 -100.65 -8.66
CA GLU A 302 5.56 -101.85 -8.97
C GLU A 302 6.44 -102.99 -9.50
N GLN A 303 7.40 -102.71 -10.40
CA GLN A 303 8.36 -103.72 -10.87
C GLN A 303 9.21 -104.32 -9.74
N LEU A 304 9.62 -103.51 -8.75
CA LEU A 304 10.30 -104.01 -7.55
C LEU A 304 9.40 -104.91 -6.68
N ALA A 305 8.10 -104.60 -6.58
CA ALA A 305 7.12 -105.44 -5.88
C ALA A 305 6.85 -106.77 -6.61
N GLU A 306 6.98 -106.80 -7.94
CA GLU A 306 6.92 -108.03 -8.75
C GLU A 306 8.18 -108.88 -8.58
N GLY A 307 9.38 -108.27 -8.62
CA GLY A 307 10.66 -108.97 -8.45
C GLY A 307 10.80 -109.68 -7.10
N GLY A 308 10.15 -109.15 -6.05
CA GLY A 308 10.05 -109.81 -4.74
C GLY A 308 9.38 -111.20 -4.78
N LYS A 309 8.48 -111.46 -5.75
CA LYS A 309 7.80 -112.76 -5.91
C LYS A 309 8.76 -113.82 -6.47
N SER A 310 9.52 -113.49 -7.51
CA SER A 310 10.49 -114.42 -8.13
C SER A 310 11.63 -114.80 -7.21
N ILE A 311 12.07 -113.90 -6.31
CA ILE A 311 13.09 -114.21 -5.30
C ILE A 311 12.60 -115.32 -4.37
N HIS A 312 11.33 -115.29 -3.95
CA HIS A 312 10.78 -116.27 -3.02
C HIS A 312 10.59 -117.67 -3.65
N GLU A 313 10.37 -117.75 -4.97
CA GLU A 313 10.38 -119.03 -5.70
C GLU A 313 11.80 -119.59 -5.84
N LEU A 314 12.80 -118.75 -6.09
CA LEU A 314 14.22 -119.16 -6.18
C LEU A 314 14.76 -119.69 -4.84
N GLU A 315 14.40 -119.07 -3.71
CA GLU A 315 14.77 -119.58 -2.37
C GLU A 315 14.21 -120.98 -2.08
N LYS A 316 13.03 -121.30 -2.65
CA LYS A 316 12.39 -122.60 -2.52
C LYS A 316 13.12 -123.68 -3.32
N ILE A 317 13.57 -123.36 -4.54
CA ILE A 317 14.35 -124.27 -5.40
C ILE A 317 15.73 -124.55 -4.79
N ARG A 318 16.41 -123.52 -4.25
CA ARG A 318 17.74 -123.68 -3.62
C ARG A 318 17.76 -124.77 -2.55
N LYS A 319 16.74 -124.83 -1.68
CA LYS A 319 16.67 -125.80 -0.57
C LYS A 319 16.50 -127.26 -1.02
N GLN A 320 16.05 -127.51 -2.25
CA GLN A 320 15.97 -128.85 -2.82
C GLN A 320 17.36 -129.34 -3.26
N LEU A 321 18.11 -128.49 -3.98
CA LEU A 321 19.42 -128.82 -4.56
C LEU A 321 20.53 -129.00 -3.51
N GLU A 322 20.42 -128.39 -2.33
CA GLU A 322 21.35 -128.62 -1.22
C GLU A 322 21.27 -130.05 -0.64
N LEU A 323 20.16 -130.76 -0.87
CA LEU A 323 19.95 -132.13 -0.37
C LEU A 323 20.56 -133.19 -1.30
N GLU A 324 20.31 -133.06 -2.61
CA GLU A 324 20.78 -133.98 -3.67
C GLU A 324 22.31 -134.04 -3.76
N LYS A 325 23.00 -132.95 -3.38
CA LYS A 325 24.47 -132.89 -3.33
C LYS A 325 25.10 -133.92 -2.37
N ALA A 326 24.40 -134.30 -1.30
CA ALA A 326 24.98 -135.13 -0.25
C ALA A 326 25.17 -136.59 -0.66
N GLU A 327 24.31 -137.12 -1.54
CA GLU A 327 24.32 -138.54 -1.91
C GLU A 327 25.43 -138.89 -2.92
N ILE A 328 25.76 -137.95 -3.83
CA ILE A 328 26.75 -138.16 -4.89
C ILE A 328 28.18 -138.25 -4.34
N GLN A 329 28.46 -137.59 -3.20
CA GLN A 329 29.80 -137.53 -2.60
C GLN A 329 30.36 -138.92 -2.22
N ALA A 330 29.48 -139.88 -1.89
CA ALA A 330 29.86 -141.23 -1.44
C ALA A 330 30.25 -142.20 -2.56
N ALA A 331 29.93 -141.91 -3.83
CA ALA A 331 30.16 -142.81 -4.96
C ALA A 331 31.55 -142.66 -5.62
N LEU A 332 32.38 -141.73 -5.15
CA LEU A 332 33.65 -141.38 -5.81
C LEU A 332 34.84 -142.24 -5.34
N GLU A 333 34.86 -142.64 -4.07
CA GLU A 333 36.00 -143.30 -3.41
C GLU A 333 36.26 -144.74 -3.90
N GLU A 334 35.26 -145.40 -4.51
CA GLU A 334 35.38 -146.78 -5.03
C GLU A 334 36.12 -146.84 -6.39
N ALA A 335 36.22 -145.72 -7.12
CA ALA A 335 36.75 -145.70 -8.48
C ALA A 335 38.30 -145.68 -8.57
N GLU A 336 38.99 -145.21 -7.53
CA GLU A 336 40.42 -144.87 -7.61
C GLU A 336 41.35 -146.10 -7.72
N GLY A 337 40.90 -147.27 -7.22
CA GLY A 337 41.68 -148.51 -7.23
C GLY A 337 41.94 -149.15 -8.60
N SER A 338 41.39 -148.61 -9.69
CA SER A 338 41.59 -149.15 -11.06
C SER A 338 42.78 -148.53 -11.81
N LEU A 339 43.42 -147.49 -11.27
CA LEU A 339 44.36 -146.64 -12.03
C LEU A 339 45.74 -147.27 -12.25
N GLU A 340 46.18 -148.21 -11.40
CA GLU A 340 47.49 -148.88 -11.48
C GLU A 340 47.71 -149.64 -12.82
N HIS A 341 46.64 -149.95 -13.56
CA HIS A 341 46.75 -150.61 -14.86
C HIS A 341 47.29 -149.69 -15.98
N GLU A 342 47.21 -148.37 -15.81
CA GLU A 342 47.36 -147.41 -16.92
C GLU A 342 48.77 -146.83 -17.09
N GLU A 343 49.72 -147.18 -16.22
CA GLU A 343 51.12 -146.75 -16.33
C GLU A 343 51.77 -147.20 -17.66
N GLY A 344 51.27 -148.28 -18.27
CA GLY A 344 51.65 -148.73 -19.61
C GLY A 344 51.35 -147.74 -20.75
N LYS A 345 50.54 -146.68 -20.52
CA LYS A 345 50.29 -145.61 -21.50
C LYS A 345 51.30 -144.45 -21.42
N ILE A 346 52.07 -144.33 -20.33
CA ILE A 346 53.03 -143.22 -20.10
C ILE A 346 54.02 -143.06 -21.28
N LEU A 347 54.44 -144.16 -21.90
CA LEU A 347 55.38 -144.16 -23.03
C LEU A 347 54.84 -143.52 -24.33
N ARG A 348 53.52 -143.25 -24.42
CA ARG A 348 52.91 -142.47 -25.52
C ARG A 348 52.73 -140.99 -25.17
N ALA A 349 52.35 -140.69 -23.91
CA ALA A 349 52.19 -139.32 -23.41
C ALA A 349 53.48 -138.48 -23.55
N GLN A 350 54.65 -139.12 -23.55
CA GLN A 350 55.96 -138.46 -23.66
C GLN A 350 56.23 -137.79 -25.02
N LEU A 351 55.49 -138.14 -26.08
CA LEU A 351 55.49 -137.41 -27.35
C LEU A 351 54.50 -136.24 -27.33
N GLU A 352 53.28 -136.47 -26.83
CA GLU A 352 52.22 -135.46 -26.70
C GLU A 352 52.66 -134.28 -25.82
N PHE A 353 53.42 -134.56 -24.74
CA PHE A 353 54.00 -133.58 -23.83
C PHE A 353 54.75 -132.44 -24.54
N ASN A 354 55.52 -132.76 -25.59
CA ASN A 354 56.29 -131.74 -26.33
C ASN A 354 55.40 -130.84 -27.19
N GLN A 355 54.28 -131.35 -27.70
CA GLN A 355 53.33 -130.57 -28.48
C GLN A 355 52.43 -129.73 -27.56
N VAL A 356 51.97 -130.29 -26.44
CA VAL A 356 51.23 -129.57 -25.39
C VAL A 356 52.06 -128.41 -24.84
N LYS A 357 53.37 -128.59 -24.63
CA LYS A 357 54.27 -127.50 -24.23
C LYS A 357 54.24 -126.32 -25.21
N ALA A 358 54.34 -126.58 -26.51
CA ALA A 358 54.35 -125.54 -27.55
C ALA A 358 52.99 -124.80 -27.72
N ASP A 359 51.88 -125.42 -27.30
CA ASP A 359 50.56 -124.77 -27.24
C ASP A 359 50.32 -124.02 -25.91
N ILE A 360 50.92 -124.47 -24.79
CA ILE A 360 50.91 -123.74 -23.51
C ILE A 360 51.72 -122.44 -23.63
N GLU A 361 52.92 -122.49 -24.23
CA GLU A 361 53.75 -121.29 -24.46
C GLU A 361 53.01 -120.25 -25.33
N ARG A 362 52.19 -120.69 -26.29
CA ARG A 362 51.37 -119.79 -27.13
C ARG A 362 50.21 -119.16 -26.36
N LYS A 363 49.49 -119.96 -25.56
CA LYS A 363 48.40 -119.48 -24.70
C LYS A 363 48.86 -118.56 -23.57
N LEU A 364 50.11 -118.69 -23.12
CA LEU A 364 50.72 -117.74 -22.19
C LEU A 364 50.87 -116.35 -22.83
N VAL A 365 51.42 -116.28 -24.05
CA VAL A 365 51.54 -115.01 -24.79
C VAL A 365 50.17 -114.38 -25.05
N GLU A 366 49.19 -115.17 -25.50
CA GLU A 366 47.79 -114.69 -25.68
C GLU A 366 47.20 -114.12 -24.38
N LYS A 367 47.49 -114.73 -23.22
CA LYS A 367 47.01 -114.24 -21.91
C LYS A 367 47.78 -113.03 -21.38
N ASP A 368 49.08 -112.91 -21.66
CA ASP A 368 49.85 -111.71 -21.33
C ASP A 368 49.39 -110.51 -22.20
N GLU A 369 49.06 -110.73 -23.48
CA GLU A 369 48.47 -109.70 -24.34
C GLU A 369 47.06 -109.29 -23.90
N GLU A 370 46.19 -110.25 -23.52
CA GLU A 370 44.89 -109.94 -22.89
C GLU A 370 45.05 -109.13 -21.60
N MET A 371 46.00 -109.48 -20.72
CA MET A 371 46.25 -108.76 -19.48
C MET A 371 46.75 -107.34 -19.73
N GLU A 372 47.69 -107.14 -20.65
CA GLU A 372 48.13 -105.79 -21.03
C GLU A 372 46.99 -104.96 -21.63
N GLN A 373 46.12 -105.55 -22.46
CA GLN A 373 44.98 -104.83 -23.03
C GLN A 373 43.91 -104.49 -21.97
N ALA A 374 43.62 -105.40 -21.04
CA ALA A 374 42.73 -105.14 -19.90
C ALA A 374 43.26 -104.02 -19.01
N LYS A 375 44.56 -104.04 -18.70
CA LYS A 375 45.27 -103.03 -17.90
C LYS A 375 45.30 -101.66 -18.57
N ARG A 376 45.49 -101.59 -19.89
CA ARG A 376 45.38 -100.35 -20.69
C ARG A 376 43.96 -99.78 -20.69
N ASN A 377 42.93 -100.64 -20.73
CA ASN A 377 41.54 -100.20 -20.63
C ASN A 377 41.19 -99.72 -19.21
N GLN A 378 41.67 -100.39 -18.16
CA GLN A 378 41.52 -99.92 -16.78
C GLN A 378 42.24 -98.59 -16.53
N GLN A 379 43.44 -98.38 -17.10
CA GLN A 379 44.13 -97.09 -17.00
C GLN A 379 43.31 -95.96 -17.64
N ARG A 380 42.78 -96.17 -18.86
CA ARG A 380 41.91 -95.17 -19.52
C ARG A 380 40.64 -94.86 -18.71
N ALA A 381 40.06 -95.85 -18.05
CA ALA A 381 38.92 -95.65 -17.16
C ALA A 381 39.30 -94.84 -15.92
N MET A 382 40.46 -95.12 -15.31
CA MET A 382 41.03 -94.33 -14.20
C MET A 382 41.29 -92.88 -14.62
N ASP A 383 41.94 -92.65 -15.75
CA ASP A 383 42.25 -91.31 -16.28
C ASP A 383 40.95 -90.51 -16.53
N SER A 384 39.93 -91.16 -17.08
CA SER A 384 38.61 -90.54 -17.32
C SER A 384 37.86 -90.22 -16.02
N LEU A 385 37.91 -91.10 -15.02
CA LEU A 385 37.29 -90.87 -13.72
C LEU A 385 38.02 -89.76 -12.94
N GLN A 386 39.34 -89.70 -13.03
CA GLN A 386 40.15 -88.64 -12.43
C GLN A 386 39.87 -87.28 -13.07
N SER A 387 39.74 -87.21 -14.40
CA SER A 387 39.35 -85.98 -15.10
C SER A 387 37.96 -85.48 -14.68
N SER A 388 36.99 -86.39 -14.54
CA SER A 388 35.65 -86.08 -14.02
C SER A 388 35.69 -85.55 -12.58
N LEU A 389 36.43 -86.23 -11.70
CA LEU A 389 36.58 -85.84 -10.28
C LEU A 389 37.26 -84.47 -10.13
N GLU A 390 38.26 -84.15 -10.96
CA GLU A 390 38.88 -82.82 -11.00
C GLU A 390 37.90 -81.74 -11.48
N SER A 391 37.06 -82.03 -12.46
CA SER A 391 36.03 -81.11 -12.95
C SER A 391 34.97 -80.82 -11.88
N GLU A 392 34.44 -81.87 -11.24
CA GLU A 392 33.48 -81.76 -10.14
C GLU A 392 34.07 -80.97 -8.96
N THR A 393 35.33 -81.24 -8.61
CA THR A 393 36.05 -80.53 -7.54
C THR A 393 36.21 -79.03 -7.85
N ARG A 394 36.36 -78.63 -9.12
CA ARG A 394 36.41 -77.21 -9.51
C ARG A 394 35.03 -76.56 -9.36
N SER A 395 33.98 -77.14 -9.96
CA SER A 395 32.61 -76.60 -9.89
C SER A 395 32.10 -76.45 -8.45
N ARG A 396 32.36 -77.45 -7.58
CA ARG A 396 32.06 -77.42 -6.14
C ARG A 396 32.74 -76.25 -5.42
N ASN A 397 34.00 -75.94 -5.76
CA ASN A 397 34.74 -74.82 -5.16
C ASN A 397 34.22 -73.46 -5.65
N GLU A 398 33.75 -73.36 -6.88
CA GLU A 398 33.12 -72.15 -7.43
C GLU A 398 31.73 -71.92 -6.81
N ALA A 399 30.91 -72.96 -6.68
CA ALA A 399 29.63 -72.91 -5.96
C ALA A 399 29.82 -72.49 -4.48
N LEU A 400 30.87 -72.99 -3.80
CA LEU A 400 31.22 -72.58 -2.44
C LEU A 400 31.65 -71.12 -2.33
N ARG A 401 32.32 -70.56 -3.35
CA ARG A 401 32.64 -69.12 -3.42
C ARG A 401 31.39 -68.28 -3.65
N LEU A 402 30.53 -68.68 -4.58
CA LEU A 402 29.29 -67.97 -4.89
C LEU A 402 28.36 -67.94 -3.67
N LYS A 403 28.17 -69.09 -3.00
CA LYS A 403 27.40 -69.19 -1.76
C LYS A 403 27.91 -68.21 -0.70
N LYS A 404 29.22 -68.22 -0.40
CA LYS A 404 29.82 -67.30 0.59
C LYS A 404 29.65 -65.83 0.24
N LYS A 405 29.61 -65.49 -1.04
CA LYS A 405 29.29 -64.12 -1.48
C LYS A 405 27.83 -63.78 -1.17
N MET A 406 26.89 -64.65 -1.55
CA MET A 406 25.46 -64.43 -1.30
C MET A 406 25.13 -64.38 0.21
N GLU A 407 25.82 -65.15 1.05
CA GLU A 407 25.74 -65.05 2.52
C GLU A 407 26.25 -63.69 3.03
N GLY A 408 27.24 -63.08 2.38
CA GLY A 408 27.69 -61.71 2.67
C GLY A 408 26.71 -60.65 2.21
N ASP A 409 26.31 -60.71 0.93
CA ASP A 409 25.35 -59.79 0.30
C ASP A 409 24.00 -59.76 1.09
N LEU A 410 23.56 -60.91 1.64
CA LEU A 410 22.34 -61.03 2.46
C LEU A 410 22.49 -60.42 3.86
N ASN A 411 23.62 -60.63 4.55
CA ASN A 411 23.89 -59.97 5.83
C ASN A 411 23.93 -58.43 5.69
N GLU A 412 24.47 -57.93 4.58
CA GLU A 412 24.53 -56.49 4.31
C GLU A 412 23.13 -55.90 4.03
N MET A 413 22.27 -56.63 3.32
CA MET A 413 20.84 -56.32 3.17
C MET A 413 20.09 -56.27 4.51
N GLU A 414 20.31 -57.24 5.41
CA GLU A 414 19.67 -57.25 6.74
C GLU A 414 20.06 -56.04 7.59
N ILE A 415 21.33 -55.62 7.54
CA ILE A 415 21.83 -54.41 8.22
C ILE A 415 21.15 -53.16 7.65
N GLN A 416 21.03 -53.03 6.34
CA GLN A 416 20.35 -51.91 5.68
C GLN A 416 18.85 -51.87 6.04
N LEU A 417 18.16 -53.02 6.02
CA LEU A 417 16.76 -53.15 6.41
C LEU A 417 16.54 -52.76 7.87
N SER A 418 17.46 -53.12 8.76
CA SER A 418 17.43 -52.73 10.18
C SER A 418 17.58 -51.22 10.37
N GLN A 419 18.51 -50.58 9.64
CA GLN A 419 18.68 -49.12 9.65
C GLN A 419 17.45 -48.37 9.09
N ALA A 420 16.89 -48.83 7.98
CA ALA A 420 15.70 -48.23 7.36
C ALA A 420 14.47 -48.31 8.29
N ASN A 421 14.24 -49.46 8.93
CA ASN A 421 13.16 -49.61 9.92
C ASN A 421 13.35 -48.69 11.13
N ARG A 422 14.59 -48.48 11.58
CA ARG A 422 14.89 -47.55 12.68
C ARG A 422 14.61 -46.09 12.30
N GLN A 423 15.02 -45.66 11.10
CA GLN A 423 14.68 -44.33 10.60
C GLN A 423 13.16 -44.14 10.45
N ALA A 424 12.43 -45.15 9.95
CA ALA A 424 10.98 -45.09 9.85
C ALA A 424 10.30 -44.94 11.23
N ALA A 425 10.78 -45.63 12.26
CA ALA A 425 10.28 -45.49 13.62
C ALA A 425 10.58 -44.11 14.24
N GLU A 426 11.78 -43.57 14.00
CA GLU A 426 12.16 -42.22 14.45
C GLU A 426 11.34 -41.13 13.72
N ALA A 427 11.11 -41.27 12.42
CA ALA A 427 10.22 -40.40 11.64
C ALA A 427 8.76 -40.46 12.11
N GLN A 428 8.20 -41.64 12.39
CA GLN A 428 6.87 -41.77 12.98
C GLN A 428 6.76 -41.09 14.36
N LYS A 429 7.82 -41.12 15.17
CA LYS A 429 7.87 -40.44 16.46
C LYS A 429 7.88 -38.91 16.30
N GLN A 430 8.65 -38.39 15.34
CA GLN A 430 8.64 -36.96 14.99
C GLN A 430 7.26 -36.52 14.47
N LEU A 431 6.64 -37.29 13.58
CA LEU A 431 5.31 -37.01 13.02
C LEU A 431 4.24 -36.93 14.11
N LYS A 432 4.25 -37.86 15.09
CA LYS A 432 3.38 -37.77 16.28
C LYS A 432 3.64 -36.51 17.12
N GLY A 433 4.89 -36.09 17.26
CA GLY A 433 5.26 -34.84 17.93
C GLY A 433 4.69 -33.60 17.23
N LEU A 434 4.86 -33.52 15.91
CA LEU A 434 4.30 -32.44 15.08
C LEU A 434 2.76 -32.42 15.11
N HIS A 435 2.12 -33.59 15.14
CA HIS A 435 0.66 -33.69 15.22
C HIS A 435 0.09 -33.19 16.56
N SER A 436 0.85 -33.29 17.67
CA SER A 436 0.49 -32.61 18.93
C SER A 436 0.58 -31.10 18.77
N HIS A 437 1.74 -30.58 18.33
CA HIS A 437 1.95 -29.14 18.18
C HIS A 437 0.93 -28.48 17.24
N LEU A 438 0.51 -29.17 16.17
CA LEU A 438 -0.57 -28.74 15.29
C LEU A 438 -1.90 -28.58 16.05
N LYS A 439 -2.26 -29.57 16.88
CA LYS A 439 -3.48 -29.56 17.68
C LYS A 439 -3.46 -28.49 18.78
N ASP A 440 -2.32 -28.30 19.43
CA ASP A 440 -2.12 -27.29 20.47
C ASP A 440 -2.19 -25.87 19.84
N ALA A 441 -1.64 -25.68 18.64
CA ALA A 441 -1.78 -24.45 17.86
C ALA A 441 -3.23 -24.20 17.37
N GLN A 442 -3.98 -25.25 17.00
CA GLN A 442 -5.40 -25.13 16.66
C GLN A 442 -6.25 -24.71 17.86
N LEU A 443 -5.96 -25.21 19.08
CA LEU A 443 -6.65 -24.77 20.29
C LEU A 443 -6.43 -23.28 20.57
N HIS A 444 -5.19 -22.79 20.46
CA HIS A 444 -4.91 -21.36 20.61
C HIS A 444 -5.52 -20.49 19.50
N LEU A 445 -5.66 -21.02 18.28
CA LEU A 445 -6.40 -20.33 17.21
C LEU A 445 -7.89 -20.23 17.55
N ASP A 446 -8.53 -21.32 18.01
CA ASP A 446 -9.93 -21.33 18.42
C ASP A 446 -10.21 -20.40 19.62
N GLU A 447 -9.29 -20.32 20.59
CA GLU A 447 -9.34 -19.36 21.69
C GLU A 447 -9.24 -17.91 21.19
N SER A 448 -8.28 -17.65 20.29
CA SER A 448 -8.06 -16.32 19.70
C SER A 448 -9.24 -15.86 18.84
N LEU A 449 -9.90 -16.79 18.14
CA LEU A 449 -11.11 -16.51 17.35
C LEU A 449 -12.29 -16.12 18.24
N ARG A 450 -12.53 -16.83 19.35
CA ARG A 450 -13.58 -16.46 20.32
C ARG A 450 -13.34 -15.08 20.93
N ALA A 451 -12.12 -14.80 21.39
CA ALA A 451 -11.77 -13.49 21.92
C ALA A 451 -11.91 -12.37 20.87
N ASN A 452 -11.70 -12.67 19.59
CA ASN A 452 -11.92 -11.75 18.49
C ASN A 452 -13.42 -11.49 18.26
N ASP A 453 -14.29 -12.51 18.34
CA ASP A 453 -15.75 -12.35 18.25
C ASP A 453 -16.34 -11.59 19.46
N ASP A 454 -15.86 -11.86 20.68
CA ASP A 454 -16.20 -11.07 21.88
C ASP A 454 -15.84 -9.58 21.69
N LEU A 455 -14.68 -9.30 21.10
CA LEU A 455 -14.26 -7.93 20.76
C LEU A 455 -15.13 -7.30 19.66
N LYS A 456 -15.58 -8.06 18.65
CA LYS A 456 -16.53 -7.57 17.63
C LYS A 456 -17.87 -7.16 18.26
N GLU A 457 -18.41 -7.95 19.19
CA GLU A 457 -19.66 -7.59 19.87
C GLU A 457 -19.49 -6.34 20.75
N ASN A 458 -18.39 -6.24 21.49
CA ASN A 458 -18.06 -5.04 22.25
C ASN A 458 -17.92 -3.78 21.35
N ILE A 459 -17.30 -3.89 20.18
CA ILE A 459 -17.23 -2.80 19.19
C ILE A 459 -18.64 -2.41 18.73
N ALA A 460 -19.50 -3.38 18.37
CA ALA A 460 -20.87 -3.09 17.95
C ALA A 460 -21.73 -2.42 19.04
N ILE A 461 -21.49 -2.73 20.32
CA ILE A 461 -22.11 -2.04 21.46
C ILE A 461 -21.62 -0.59 21.58
N VAL A 462 -20.31 -0.36 21.43
CA VAL A 462 -19.70 0.98 21.47
C VAL A 462 -20.14 1.83 20.28
N GLU A 463 -20.26 1.27 19.08
CA GLU A 463 -20.77 1.96 17.89
C GLU A 463 -22.22 2.43 18.07
N ARG A 464 -23.11 1.56 18.61
CA ARG A 464 -24.49 1.96 18.96
C ARG A 464 -24.51 3.11 19.96
N ARG A 465 -23.66 3.08 20.98
CA ARG A 465 -23.54 4.16 21.98
C ARG A 465 -23.00 5.46 21.38
N ASN A 466 -22.05 5.38 20.45
CA ASN A 466 -21.51 6.54 19.74
C ASN A 466 -22.59 7.19 18.86
N ASN A 467 -23.34 6.39 18.09
CA ASN A 467 -24.45 6.89 17.27
C ASN A 467 -25.55 7.60 18.08
N LEU A 468 -25.85 7.13 19.29
CA LEU A 468 -26.78 7.81 20.22
C LEU A 468 -26.21 9.16 20.69
N LEU A 469 -24.96 9.20 21.15
CA LEU A 469 -24.29 10.44 21.57
C LEU A 469 -24.14 11.45 20.41
N GLN A 470 -23.96 10.97 19.18
CA GLN A 470 -23.92 11.83 18.00
C GLN A 470 -25.29 12.44 17.68
N ALA A 471 -26.38 11.68 17.83
CA ALA A 471 -27.74 12.21 17.71
C ALA A 471 -28.03 13.27 18.79
N GLU A 472 -27.70 13.00 20.05
CA GLU A 472 -27.81 13.98 21.15
C GLU A 472 -27.02 15.27 20.86
N LEU A 473 -25.80 15.15 20.32
CA LEU A 473 -24.98 16.30 19.92
C LEU A 473 -25.62 17.12 18.79
N ASP A 474 -26.25 16.48 17.82
CA ASP A 474 -26.89 17.18 16.69
C ASP A 474 -28.23 17.81 17.07
N GLU A 475 -29.00 17.22 17.99
CA GLU A 475 -30.15 17.87 18.62
C GLU A 475 -29.72 19.10 19.44
N LEU A 476 -28.68 18.98 20.26
CA LEU A 476 -28.13 20.11 21.03
C LEU A 476 -27.60 21.23 20.12
N ARG A 477 -26.97 20.90 18.99
CA ARG A 477 -26.56 21.88 17.95
C ARG A 477 -27.77 22.61 17.36
N ALA A 478 -28.85 21.89 17.03
CA ALA A 478 -30.07 22.50 16.50
C ALA A 478 -30.71 23.47 17.52
N MET A 479 -30.73 23.10 18.81
CA MET A 479 -31.20 23.97 19.90
C MET A 479 -30.33 25.22 20.10
N VAL A 480 -29.00 25.09 19.97
CA VAL A 480 -28.08 26.23 19.98
C VAL A 480 -28.31 27.15 18.78
N GLU A 481 -28.50 26.62 17.57
CA GLU A 481 -28.86 27.44 16.41
C GLU A 481 -30.21 28.14 16.57
N GLN A 482 -31.21 27.48 17.15
CA GLN A 482 -32.54 28.07 17.38
C GLN A 482 -32.46 29.21 18.41
N THR A 483 -31.71 29.03 19.50
CA THR A 483 -31.53 30.06 20.54
C THR A 483 -30.64 31.22 20.05
N GLU A 484 -29.63 30.97 19.23
CA GLU A 484 -28.83 31.99 18.52
C GLU A 484 -29.71 32.85 17.58
N ARG A 485 -30.64 32.23 16.83
CA ARG A 485 -31.61 32.95 15.99
C ARG A 485 -32.57 33.79 16.85
N GLY A 486 -33.07 33.23 17.96
CA GLY A 486 -33.91 33.96 18.92
C GLY A 486 -33.20 35.16 19.54
N ARG A 487 -31.93 35.02 19.95
CA ARG A 487 -31.09 36.11 20.45
C ARG A 487 -30.98 37.25 19.45
N LYS A 488 -30.72 36.94 18.17
CA LYS A 488 -30.59 37.96 17.11
C LYS A 488 -31.88 38.72 16.83
N LEU A 489 -33.04 38.06 16.95
CA LEU A 489 -34.34 38.75 16.86
C LEU A 489 -34.56 39.70 18.04
N ALA A 490 -34.31 39.24 19.28
CA ALA A 490 -34.42 40.09 20.47
C ALA A 490 -33.41 41.26 20.47
N GLU A 491 -32.22 41.08 19.91
CA GLU A 491 -31.23 42.15 19.72
C GLU A 491 -31.67 43.20 18.68
N GLN A 492 -32.36 42.77 17.61
CA GLN A 492 -32.96 43.70 16.65
C GLN A 492 -34.13 44.47 17.28
N GLU A 493 -35.05 43.78 17.98
CA GLU A 493 -36.17 44.43 18.69
C GLU A 493 -35.68 45.45 19.73
N LEU A 494 -34.60 45.12 20.46
CA LEU A 494 -33.96 46.05 21.40
C LEU A 494 -33.37 47.27 20.67
N LEU A 495 -32.80 47.10 19.49
CA LEU A 495 -32.22 48.19 18.70
C LEU A 495 -33.34 49.11 18.16
N ASP A 496 -34.38 48.55 17.56
CA ASP A 496 -35.56 49.28 17.05
C ASP A 496 -36.25 50.09 18.16
N VAL A 497 -36.42 49.48 19.35
CA VAL A 497 -36.92 50.18 20.55
C VAL A 497 -35.95 51.26 21.01
N SER A 498 -34.63 51.03 20.96
CA SER A 498 -33.63 52.02 21.35
C SER A 498 -33.62 53.24 20.44
N GLU A 499 -33.73 53.04 19.13
CA GLU A 499 -33.88 54.12 18.15
C GLU A 499 -35.18 54.90 18.38
N ARG A 500 -36.30 54.21 18.65
CA ARG A 500 -37.57 54.84 18.99
C ARG A 500 -37.49 55.68 20.27
N VAL A 501 -36.76 55.21 21.29
CA VAL A 501 -36.50 55.97 22.53
C VAL A 501 -35.64 57.21 22.26
N GLN A 502 -34.60 57.11 21.42
CA GLN A 502 -33.78 58.27 21.01
C GLN A 502 -34.60 59.30 20.23
N LEU A 503 -35.45 58.85 19.30
CA LEU A 503 -36.37 59.72 18.55
C LEU A 503 -37.31 60.47 19.50
N LEU A 504 -38.00 59.75 20.41
CA LEU A 504 -38.88 60.34 21.42
C LEU A 504 -38.13 61.29 22.36
N HIS A 505 -36.88 60.99 22.73
CA HIS A 505 -36.05 61.89 23.54
C HIS A 505 -35.73 63.20 22.79
N SER A 506 -35.38 63.12 21.50
CA SER A 506 -35.13 64.30 20.66
C SER A 506 -36.38 65.16 20.49
N GLN A 507 -37.55 64.54 20.30
CA GLN A 507 -38.84 65.21 20.20
C GLN A 507 -39.22 65.89 21.52
N ASN A 508 -39.10 65.19 22.66
CA ASN A 508 -39.34 65.76 23.98
C ASN A 508 -38.39 66.93 24.30
N THR A 509 -37.12 66.85 23.89
CA THR A 509 -36.16 67.95 24.05
C THR A 509 -36.55 69.16 23.20
N SER A 510 -36.99 68.93 21.97
CA SER A 510 -37.50 69.99 21.09
C SER A 510 -38.76 70.66 21.68
N LEU A 511 -39.74 69.86 22.13
CA LEU A 511 -40.97 70.34 22.77
C LEU A 511 -40.68 71.08 24.08
N LEU A 512 -39.71 70.64 24.88
CA LEU A 512 -39.31 71.31 26.12
C LEU A 512 -38.62 72.66 25.84
N ASN A 513 -37.86 72.77 24.76
CA ASN A 513 -37.29 74.05 24.31
C ASN A 513 -38.35 74.99 23.73
N GLN A 514 -39.31 74.48 22.95
CA GLN A 514 -40.48 75.26 22.51
C GLN A 514 -41.32 75.73 23.69
N LYS A 515 -41.56 74.86 24.68
CA LYS A 515 -42.26 75.21 25.92
C LYS A 515 -41.54 76.34 26.67
N LYS A 516 -40.23 76.21 26.91
CA LYS A 516 -39.42 77.27 27.55
C LYS A 516 -39.49 78.60 26.80
N LYS A 517 -39.49 78.56 25.45
CA LYS A 517 -39.67 79.76 24.64
C LYS A 517 -41.06 80.38 24.90
N LEU A 518 -42.14 79.59 24.81
CA LEU A 518 -43.49 80.07 25.06
C LEU A 518 -43.70 80.56 26.50
N GLU A 519 -43.04 79.96 27.49
CA GLU A 519 -43.02 80.46 28.88
C GLU A 519 -42.32 81.84 28.95
N GLY A 520 -41.21 82.03 28.21
CA GLY A 520 -40.53 83.33 28.08
C GLY A 520 -41.37 84.38 27.32
N ASP A 521 -41.94 84.01 26.18
CA ASP A 521 -42.84 84.85 25.38
C ASP A 521 -44.07 85.26 26.23
N THR A 522 -44.61 84.35 27.06
CA THR A 522 -45.72 84.63 28.00
C THR A 522 -45.29 85.58 29.12
N ALA A 523 -44.10 85.41 29.70
CA ALA A 523 -43.58 86.31 30.73
C ALA A 523 -43.32 87.71 30.15
N GLN A 524 -42.81 87.82 28.93
CA GLN A 524 -42.67 89.10 28.24
C GLN A 524 -44.05 89.77 28.01
N LEU A 525 -45.04 89.01 27.53
CA LEU A 525 -46.41 89.53 27.35
C LEU A 525 -47.06 89.95 28.68
N GLN A 526 -46.74 89.28 29.80
CA GLN A 526 -47.17 89.73 31.13
C GLN A 526 -46.55 91.09 31.48
N THR A 527 -45.24 91.27 31.27
CA THR A 527 -44.57 92.57 31.47
C THR A 527 -45.15 93.66 30.55
N GLU A 528 -45.37 93.37 29.26
CA GLU A 528 -45.97 94.33 28.32
C GLU A 528 -47.41 94.71 28.72
N VAL A 529 -48.19 93.79 29.29
CA VAL A 529 -49.52 94.07 29.85
C VAL A 529 -49.42 94.89 31.16
N GLU A 530 -48.46 94.61 32.04
CA GLU A 530 -48.23 95.39 33.26
C GLU A 530 -47.78 96.82 32.93
N GLU A 531 -46.88 97.00 31.95
CA GLU A 531 -46.48 98.29 31.41
C GLU A 531 -47.68 99.03 30.81
N ALA A 532 -48.49 98.39 29.96
CA ALA A 532 -49.69 99.00 29.37
C ALA A 532 -50.76 99.37 30.42
N VAL A 533 -50.94 98.56 31.47
CA VAL A 533 -51.81 98.88 32.61
C VAL A 533 -51.27 100.07 33.40
N GLN A 534 -49.95 100.18 33.57
CA GLN A 534 -49.35 101.32 34.25
C GLN A 534 -49.38 102.59 33.38
N GLU A 535 -49.20 102.50 32.06
CA GLU A 535 -49.45 103.62 31.14
C GLU A 535 -50.90 104.07 31.17
N CYS A 536 -51.86 103.13 31.22
CA CYS A 536 -53.29 103.44 31.36
C CYS A 536 -53.57 104.17 32.69
N ARG A 537 -52.99 103.73 33.82
CA ARG A 537 -53.06 104.46 35.11
C ARG A 537 -52.43 105.84 35.03
N ASN A 538 -51.26 105.97 34.40
CA ASN A 538 -50.59 107.26 34.20
C ASN A 538 -51.43 108.19 33.31
N ALA A 539 -52.21 107.66 32.37
CA ALA A 539 -53.17 108.40 31.56
C ALA A 539 -54.44 108.78 32.36
N GLU A 540 -54.97 107.88 33.19
CA GLU A 540 -56.04 108.19 34.14
C GLU A 540 -55.66 109.29 35.13
N GLU A 541 -54.44 109.30 35.67
CA GLU A 541 -53.98 110.36 36.56
C GLU A 541 -53.86 111.72 35.84
N LYS A 542 -53.40 111.72 34.58
CA LYS A 542 -53.40 112.92 33.73
C LYS A 542 -54.82 113.40 33.43
N ALA A 543 -55.75 112.48 33.15
CA ALA A 543 -57.16 112.80 32.93
C ALA A 543 -57.82 113.35 34.20
N LYS A 544 -57.56 112.74 35.37
CA LYS A 544 -58.04 113.21 36.68
C LYS A 544 -57.49 114.60 37.00
N LYS A 545 -56.21 114.87 36.71
CA LYS A 545 -55.62 116.22 36.80
C LYS A 545 -56.30 117.20 35.84
N ALA A 546 -56.45 116.87 34.56
CA ALA A 546 -57.16 117.72 33.61
C ALA A 546 -58.62 117.99 34.02
N ILE A 547 -59.29 117.05 34.69
CA ILE A 547 -60.63 117.22 35.26
C ILE A 547 -60.60 118.14 36.49
N THR A 548 -59.62 118.03 37.39
CA THR A 548 -59.49 118.99 38.51
C THR A 548 -59.10 120.39 38.04
N ASP A 549 -58.23 120.49 37.04
CA ASP A 549 -57.81 121.77 36.45
C ASP A 549 -58.99 122.41 35.71
N ALA A 550 -59.82 121.63 35.00
CA ALA A 550 -61.06 122.10 34.41
C ALA A 550 -62.12 122.50 35.45
N ALA A 551 -62.20 121.81 36.59
CA ALA A 551 -63.09 122.18 37.70
C ALA A 551 -62.63 123.50 38.36
N MET A 552 -61.32 123.67 38.57
CA MET A 552 -60.75 124.93 39.05
C MET A 552 -61.00 126.07 38.05
N MET A 553 -60.74 125.86 36.76
CA MET A 553 -61.05 126.85 35.72
C MET A 553 -62.55 127.16 35.62
N ALA A 554 -63.46 126.22 35.91
CA ALA A 554 -64.89 126.48 35.97
C ALA A 554 -65.29 127.30 37.21
N GLU A 555 -64.61 127.13 38.35
CA GLU A 555 -64.84 127.89 39.57
C GLU A 555 -64.19 129.29 39.55
N GLU A 556 -63.07 129.43 38.83
CA GLU A 556 -62.48 130.72 38.44
C GLU A 556 -63.38 131.45 37.42
N LEU A 557 -63.85 130.77 36.38
CA LEU A 557 -64.79 131.33 35.40
C LEU A 557 -66.10 131.80 36.07
N LYS A 558 -66.55 131.13 37.13
CA LYS A 558 -67.73 131.55 37.91
C LYS A 558 -67.47 132.86 38.67
N LYS A 559 -66.31 133.00 39.32
CA LYS A 559 -65.89 134.28 39.94
C LYS A 559 -65.74 135.37 38.89
N GLU A 560 -65.23 135.02 37.71
CA GLU A 560 -65.03 135.96 36.61
C GLU A 560 -66.35 136.31 35.87
N GLN A 561 -67.42 135.52 36.02
CA GLN A 561 -68.76 135.93 35.60
C GLN A 561 -69.35 137.02 36.52
N ASP A 562 -69.12 136.92 37.84
CA ASP A 562 -69.56 137.95 38.81
C ASP A 562 -68.78 139.27 38.64
N THR A 563 -67.50 139.23 38.26
CA THR A 563 -66.73 140.44 37.87
C THR A 563 -67.12 140.95 36.48
N SER A 564 -67.38 140.05 35.51
CA SER A 564 -67.81 140.41 34.15
C SER A 564 -69.14 141.17 34.14
N ALA A 565 -70.12 140.82 34.99
CA ALA A 565 -71.37 141.58 35.16
C ALA A 565 -71.17 143.02 35.69
N HIS A 566 -70.00 143.32 36.27
CA HIS A 566 -69.56 144.69 36.59
C HIS A 566 -68.84 145.34 35.41
N LEU A 567 -68.01 144.60 34.68
CA LEU A 567 -67.21 145.10 33.55
C LEU A 567 -68.01 145.27 32.25
N GLU A 568 -69.14 144.59 32.07
CA GLU A 568 -69.97 144.70 30.85
C GLU A 568 -70.61 146.09 30.71
N ARG A 569 -70.82 146.79 31.84
CA ARG A 569 -71.18 148.22 31.89
C ARG A 569 -70.05 149.15 31.44
N MET A 570 -68.79 148.70 31.50
CA MET A 570 -67.60 149.45 31.10
C MET A 570 -67.12 149.08 29.68
N LYS A 571 -67.43 147.85 29.23
CA LYS A 571 -67.05 147.29 27.92
C LYS A 571 -67.47 148.14 26.71
N LYS A 572 -68.60 148.84 26.78
CA LYS A 572 -69.06 149.78 25.74
C LYS A 572 -68.07 150.92 25.42
N ASN A 573 -67.06 151.16 26.26
CA ASN A 573 -65.97 152.12 26.00
C ASN A 573 -64.70 151.48 25.41
N MET A 574 -64.66 150.15 25.19
CA MET A 574 -63.45 149.41 24.79
C MET A 574 -63.56 148.67 23.45
N ASP A 575 -64.74 148.60 22.83
CA ASP A 575 -64.92 147.96 21.51
C ASP A 575 -64.10 148.64 20.37
N GLN A 576 -63.58 149.85 20.60
CA GLN A 576 -62.73 150.59 19.66
C GLN A 576 -61.30 150.03 19.56
N THR A 577 -60.76 149.39 20.62
CA THR A 577 -59.34 149.03 20.73
C THR A 577 -58.99 147.65 20.16
N ILE A 578 -60.00 146.85 19.79
CA ILE A 578 -59.83 145.43 19.42
C ILE A 578 -59.26 145.23 18.00
N LYS A 579 -59.24 146.27 17.15
CA LYS A 579 -58.81 146.17 15.74
C LYS A 579 -57.30 145.98 15.51
N ASP A 580 -56.44 146.36 16.46
CA ASP A 580 -54.99 146.48 16.20
C ASP A 580 -54.15 145.26 16.58
N LEU A 581 -54.70 144.28 17.31
CA LEU A 581 -53.94 143.07 17.74
C LEU A 581 -54.23 141.82 16.91
N GLN A 582 -54.93 141.99 15.78
CA GLN A 582 -55.31 140.90 14.86
C GLN A 582 -54.14 140.41 13.97
N HIS A 583 -52.91 140.88 14.21
CA HIS A 583 -51.69 140.59 13.45
C HIS A 583 -50.61 139.80 14.26
N ARG A 584 -50.93 139.29 15.45
CA ARG A 584 -50.02 138.42 16.23
C ARG A 584 -50.44 136.95 16.24
N LEU A 585 -51.14 136.53 15.20
CA LEU A 585 -51.60 135.16 14.97
C LEU A 585 -50.58 134.33 14.14
N ASP A 586 -49.71 135.00 13.40
CA ASP A 586 -48.96 134.40 12.27
C ASP A 586 -47.63 133.70 12.64
N GLU A 587 -47.18 133.75 13.90
CA GLU A 587 -45.83 133.27 14.30
C GLU A 587 -45.80 131.89 14.99
N ALA A 588 -46.95 131.21 15.17
CA ALA A 588 -47.04 129.98 15.97
C ALA A 588 -47.06 128.65 15.16
N GLU A 589 -47.07 128.67 13.83
CA GLU A 589 -47.17 127.46 12.99
C GLU A 589 -45.91 126.56 12.97
N GLN A 590 -44.85 126.93 13.69
CA GLN A 590 -43.52 126.31 13.66
C GLN A 590 -43.38 124.92 14.36
N ILE A 591 -44.44 124.32 14.91
CA ILE A 591 -44.36 123.07 15.70
C ILE A 591 -45.04 121.87 15.01
N ALA A 592 -44.93 121.78 13.68
CA ALA A 592 -45.48 120.67 12.88
C ALA A 592 -44.50 119.48 12.64
N MET A 593 -43.22 119.58 13.03
CA MET A 593 -42.16 118.70 12.49
C MET A 593 -41.17 118.14 13.53
N LYS A 594 -41.54 117.05 14.24
CA LYS A 594 -40.62 116.07 14.89
C LYS A 594 -41.36 114.81 15.37
N GLY A 595 -41.05 113.64 14.81
CA GLY A 595 -41.62 112.36 15.28
C GLY A 595 -40.92 111.09 14.79
N GLY A 596 -40.78 110.90 13.47
CA GLY A 596 -40.43 109.62 12.85
C GLY A 596 -39.02 109.03 13.08
N LYS A 597 -38.20 109.57 14.00
CA LYS A 597 -36.76 109.26 14.07
C LYS A 597 -36.35 108.11 15.01
N LYS A 598 -37.26 107.53 15.80
CA LYS A 598 -36.97 106.37 16.69
C LYS A 598 -37.27 104.99 16.10
N GLN A 599 -38.25 104.88 15.18
CA GLN A 599 -38.66 103.57 14.62
C GLN A 599 -37.55 102.95 13.75
N VAL A 600 -36.84 103.79 12.98
CA VAL A 600 -35.85 103.38 11.98
C VAL A 600 -34.66 102.66 12.60
N GLN A 601 -34.06 103.22 13.67
CA GLN A 601 -32.89 102.64 14.33
C GLN A 601 -33.13 101.25 14.93
N LYS A 602 -34.38 100.93 15.32
CA LYS A 602 -34.74 99.61 15.87
C LYS A 602 -34.89 98.54 14.77
N LEU A 603 -35.10 98.93 13.51
CA LEU A 603 -35.12 98.03 12.35
C LEU A 603 -33.72 97.85 11.75
N GLU A 604 -32.91 98.90 11.67
CA GLU A 604 -31.52 98.85 11.18
C GLU A 604 -30.64 97.90 12.00
N ALA A 605 -30.85 97.83 13.32
CA ALA A 605 -30.17 96.86 14.19
C ALA A 605 -30.56 95.40 13.88
N ARG A 606 -31.86 95.14 13.69
CA ARG A 606 -32.43 93.81 13.45
C ARG A 606 -31.94 93.20 12.13
N VAL A 607 -31.72 94.03 11.11
CA VAL A 607 -31.13 93.60 9.82
C VAL A 607 -29.69 93.13 10.02
N ARG A 608 -28.86 93.90 10.74
CA ARG A 608 -27.46 93.53 11.01
C ARG A 608 -27.29 92.24 11.82
N GLU A 609 -28.19 91.93 12.73
CA GLU A 609 -28.15 90.65 13.46
C GLU A 609 -28.38 89.47 12.50
N LEU A 610 -29.41 89.55 11.66
CA LEU A 610 -29.75 88.51 10.69
C LEU A 610 -28.69 88.34 9.58
N GLU A 611 -28.04 89.43 9.15
CA GLU A 611 -26.90 89.38 8.22
C GLU A 611 -25.71 88.60 8.83
N ASN A 612 -25.40 88.82 10.11
CA ASN A 612 -24.33 88.11 10.81
C ASN A 612 -24.64 86.61 11.03
N GLU A 613 -25.90 86.25 11.32
CA GLU A 613 -26.30 84.84 11.44
C GLU A 613 -26.17 84.09 10.11
N VAL A 614 -26.59 84.71 9.00
CA VAL A 614 -26.41 84.14 7.65
C VAL A 614 -24.93 83.98 7.30
N GLU A 615 -24.08 84.97 7.61
CA GLU A 615 -22.64 84.87 7.34
C GLU A 615 -21.97 83.78 8.19
N MET A 616 -22.36 83.61 9.46
CA MET A 616 -21.87 82.52 10.32
C MET A 616 -22.27 81.13 9.82
N GLU A 617 -23.51 80.95 9.35
CA GLU A 617 -23.98 79.65 8.87
C GLU A 617 -23.37 79.29 7.50
N GLN A 618 -23.15 80.28 6.62
CA GLN A 618 -22.30 80.09 5.43
C GLN A 618 -20.87 79.67 5.79
N LYS A 619 -20.31 80.23 6.87
CA LYS A 619 -18.96 79.88 7.37
C LYS A 619 -18.89 78.41 7.77
N LYS A 620 -19.82 77.93 8.61
CA LYS A 620 -19.94 76.51 9.00
C LYS A 620 -20.10 75.61 7.79
N SER A 621 -21.00 75.94 6.86
CA SER A 621 -21.22 75.20 5.62
C SER A 621 -19.92 75.07 4.81
N SER A 622 -19.13 76.15 4.73
CA SER A 622 -17.80 76.12 4.08
C SER A 622 -16.82 75.18 4.77
N ASP A 623 -16.82 75.09 6.10
CA ASP A 623 -15.91 74.25 6.87
C ASP A 623 -16.31 72.76 6.85
N SER A 624 -17.62 72.46 6.86
CA SER A 624 -18.13 71.11 6.56
C SER A 624 -17.70 70.64 5.16
N LEU A 625 -17.79 71.51 4.14
CA LEU A 625 -17.30 71.24 2.78
C LEU A 625 -15.78 71.03 2.70
N LYS A 626 -14.99 71.74 3.52
CA LYS A 626 -13.53 71.49 3.66
C LYS A 626 -13.26 70.15 4.36
N GLY A 627 -14.11 69.76 5.31
CA GLY A 627 -14.09 68.44 5.95
C GLY A 627 -14.30 67.30 4.95
N VAL A 628 -15.40 67.33 4.18
CA VAL A 628 -15.69 66.36 3.12
C VAL A 628 -14.51 66.26 2.14
N ARG A 629 -14.02 67.40 1.63
CA ARG A 629 -12.88 67.45 0.70
C ARG A 629 -11.56 66.93 1.29
N LYS A 630 -11.39 66.95 2.63
CA LYS A 630 -10.27 66.26 3.30
C LYS A 630 -10.42 64.74 3.26
N TYR A 631 -11.61 64.23 3.56
CA TYR A 631 -11.87 62.79 3.51
C TYR A 631 -11.84 62.24 2.07
N GLU A 632 -12.34 62.97 1.07
CA GLU A 632 -12.21 62.61 -0.35
C GLU A 632 -10.75 62.50 -0.80
N ARG A 633 -9.88 63.45 -0.38
CA ARG A 633 -8.44 63.36 -0.63
C ARG A 633 -7.83 62.16 0.08
N ARG A 634 -8.19 61.92 1.34
CA ARG A 634 -7.67 60.79 2.12
C ARG A 634 -8.06 59.43 1.52
N ILE A 635 -9.26 59.32 0.98
CA ILE A 635 -9.72 58.14 0.23
C ILE A 635 -8.87 57.97 -1.04
N LYS A 636 -8.68 59.04 -1.83
CA LYS A 636 -7.84 58.99 -3.05
C LYS A 636 -6.37 58.69 -2.77
N GLU A 637 -5.80 59.23 -1.69
CA GLU A 637 -4.46 58.89 -1.19
C GLU A 637 -4.35 57.38 -0.88
N LEU A 638 -5.32 56.82 -0.15
CA LEU A 638 -5.34 55.41 0.21
C LEU A 638 -5.59 54.49 -1.00
N THR A 639 -6.43 54.88 -1.94
CA THR A 639 -6.62 54.14 -3.21
C THR A 639 -5.32 54.14 -4.02
N TYR A 640 -4.68 55.30 -4.18
CA TYR A 640 -3.40 55.41 -4.90
C TYR A 640 -2.30 54.58 -4.23
N GLN A 641 -2.18 54.64 -2.90
CA GLN A 641 -1.26 53.82 -2.11
C GLN A 641 -1.50 52.32 -2.37
N THR A 642 -2.76 51.89 -2.36
CA THR A 642 -3.14 50.49 -2.63
C THR A 642 -2.75 50.04 -4.04
N GLU A 643 -2.85 50.92 -5.04
CA GLU A 643 -2.41 50.62 -6.42
C GLU A 643 -0.89 50.64 -6.59
N GLU A 644 -0.17 51.54 -5.91
CA GLU A 644 1.30 51.59 -5.88
C GLU A 644 1.86 50.33 -5.20
N ASP A 645 1.30 49.93 -4.05
CA ASP A 645 1.67 48.70 -3.35
C ASP A 645 1.35 47.45 -4.18
N ARG A 646 0.22 47.42 -4.89
CA ARG A 646 -0.11 46.32 -5.83
C ARG A 646 0.87 46.21 -6.99
N LYS A 647 1.36 47.36 -7.52
CA LYS A 647 2.42 47.41 -8.54
C LYS A 647 3.78 46.96 -7.96
N ASN A 648 4.08 47.33 -6.71
CA ASN A 648 5.30 46.89 -6.03
C ASN A 648 5.29 45.39 -5.72
N LEU A 649 4.14 44.82 -5.34
CA LEU A 649 3.97 43.39 -5.12
C LEU A 649 4.15 42.60 -6.43
N ALA A 650 3.62 43.12 -7.56
CA ALA A 650 3.88 42.56 -8.89
C ALA A 650 5.38 42.65 -9.28
N ARG A 651 6.04 43.79 -9.06
CA ARG A 651 7.50 43.96 -9.29
C ARG A 651 8.34 43.00 -8.43
N LEU A 652 7.91 42.71 -7.20
CA LEU A 652 8.58 41.75 -6.31
C LEU A 652 8.39 40.31 -6.80
N GLN A 653 7.21 39.93 -7.30
CA GLN A 653 7.01 38.63 -7.94
C GLN A 653 7.92 38.48 -9.17
N ASP A 654 7.94 39.49 -10.05
CA ASP A 654 8.81 39.56 -11.24
C ASP A 654 10.31 39.41 -10.90
N LEU A 655 10.72 39.91 -9.72
CA LEU A 655 12.08 39.79 -9.21
C LEU A 655 12.35 38.41 -8.60
N VAL A 656 11.39 37.84 -7.86
CA VAL A 656 11.45 36.47 -7.33
C VAL A 656 11.57 35.47 -8.48
N ASP A 657 10.78 35.60 -9.54
CA ASP A 657 10.80 34.68 -10.68
C ASP A 657 12.13 34.76 -11.46
N LYS A 658 12.68 35.97 -11.63
CA LYS A 658 14.03 36.19 -12.21
C LYS A 658 15.14 35.64 -11.32
N LEU A 659 15.00 35.71 -10.00
CA LEU A 659 15.94 35.09 -9.06
C LEU A 659 15.82 33.56 -9.06
N GLN A 660 14.61 33.00 -9.14
CA GLN A 660 14.40 31.55 -9.29
C GLN A 660 15.00 31.02 -10.60
N LEU A 661 14.88 31.76 -11.71
CA LEU A 661 15.54 31.42 -12.97
C LEU A 661 17.08 31.42 -12.84
N LYS A 662 17.66 32.42 -12.14
CA LYS A 662 19.11 32.43 -11.84
C LYS A 662 19.52 31.28 -10.92
N VAL A 663 18.73 30.96 -9.89
CA VAL A 663 18.96 29.82 -9.01
C VAL A 663 18.90 28.51 -9.81
N LYS A 664 17.97 28.36 -10.75
CA LYS A 664 17.93 27.21 -11.68
C LYS A 664 19.19 27.13 -12.56
N SER A 665 19.69 28.25 -13.10
CA SER A 665 20.96 28.21 -13.86
C SER A 665 22.17 27.86 -12.99
N TYR A 666 22.26 28.40 -11.76
CA TYR A 666 23.36 28.08 -10.85
C TYR A 666 23.28 26.63 -10.33
N LYS A 667 22.08 26.13 -10.03
CA LYS A 667 21.79 24.73 -9.67
C LYS A 667 22.28 23.79 -10.77
N ARG A 668 21.96 24.11 -12.04
CA ARG A 668 22.44 23.36 -13.20
C ARG A 668 23.97 23.39 -13.35
N THR A 669 24.62 24.56 -13.26
CA THR A 669 26.10 24.61 -13.35
C THR A 669 26.80 23.90 -12.17
N ALA A 670 26.15 23.82 -11.01
CA ALA A 670 26.64 23.04 -9.88
C ALA A 670 26.43 21.53 -10.10
N GLU A 671 25.33 21.12 -10.74
CA GLU A 671 25.05 19.73 -11.14
C GLU A 671 26.03 19.25 -12.22
N GLU A 672 26.31 20.07 -13.24
CA GLU A 672 27.31 19.79 -14.27
C GLU A 672 28.73 19.69 -13.67
N ALA A 673 29.06 20.49 -12.65
CA ALA A 673 30.32 20.37 -11.89
C ALA A 673 30.36 19.14 -10.95
N GLU A 674 29.24 18.79 -10.33
CA GLU A 674 29.07 17.61 -9.47
C GLU A 674 29.19 16.31 -10.29
N GLU A 675 28.65 16.28 -11.51
CA GLU A 675 28.78 15.17 -12.45
C GLU A 675 30.21 15.03 -12.98
N GLN A 676 30.88 16.14 -13.32
CA GLN A 676 32.30 16.14 -13.70
C GLN A 676 33.19 15.64 -12.54
N ALA A 677 32.90 16.06 -11.31
CA ALA A 677 33.60 15.60 -10.11
C ALA A 677 33.38 14.10 -9.86
N ASN A 678 32.13 13.61 -9.97
CA ASN A 678 31.82 12.19 -9.84
C ASN A 678 32.46 11.35 -10.95
N SER A 679 32.50 11.82 -12.20
CA SER A 679 33.26 11.16 -13.28
C SER A 679 34.74 10.99 -12.93
N ASN A 680 35.36 12.03 -12.37
CA ASN A 680 36.76 11.99 -11.94
C ASN A 680 36.97 11.10 -10.70
N LEU A 681 36.02 11.07 -9.77
CA LEU A 681 36.05 10.20 -8.58
C LEU A 681 35.85 8.72 -8.97
N THR A 682 35.03 8.42 -9.98
CA THR A 682 34.90 7.08 -10.57
C THR A 682 36.18 6.65 -11.28
N LYS A 683 36.85 7.55 -12.03
CA LYS A 683 38.18 7.28 -12.62
C LYS A 683 39.23 7.05 -11.53
N PHE A 684 39.22 7.83 -10.46
CA PHE A 684 40.11 7.64 -9.30
C PHE A 684 39.89 6.29 -8.64
N ARG A 685 38.64 5.86 -8.41
CA ARG A 685 38.33 4.51 -7.88
C ARG A 685 38.79 3.37 -8.80
N LYS A 686 38.73 3.55 -10.13
CA LYS A 686 39.29 2.57 -11.07
C LYS A 686 40.82 2.51 -10.98
N LEU A 687 41.50 3.65 -11.05
CA LEU A 687 42.95 3.73 -10.89
C LEU A 687 43.43 3.22 -9.52
N GLN A 688 42.62 3.39 -8.47
CA GLN A 688 42.89 2.83 -7.16
C GLN A 688 42.72 1.31 -7.17
N HIS A 689 41.64 0.74 -7.73
CA HIS A 689 41.49 -0.71 -7.86
C HIS A 689 42.55 -1.35 -8.78
N GLU A 690 42.99 -0.66 -9.83
CA GLU A 690 44.10 -1.06 -10.71
C GLU A 690 45.46 -1.01 -9.98
N LEU A 691 45.62 -0.09 -9.02
CA LEU A 691 46.77 0.00 -8.11
C LEU A 691 46.72 -1.09 -7.05
N ASP A 692 45.58 -1.29 -6.37
CA ASP A 692 45.37 -2.34 -5.37
C ASP A 692 45.62 -3.73 -5.98
N GLU A 693 45.14 -3.99 -7.21
CA GLU A 693 45.47 -5.20 -7.98
C GLU A 693 46.97 -5.28 -8.33
N ALA A 694 47.65 -4.16 -8.57
CA ALA A 694 49.10 -4.14 -8.83
C ALA A 694 49.91 -4.40 -7.56
N GLU A 695 49.47 -3.89 -6.41
CA GLU A 695 50.05 -4.16 -5.10
C GLU A 695 49.82 -5.62 -4.68
N GLU A 696 48.61 -6.18 -4.83
CA GLU A 696 48.38 -7.63 -4.60
C GLU A 696 49.24 -8.51 -5.53
N ARG A 697 49.42 -8.13 -6.81
CA ARG A 697 50.34 -8.85 -7.71
C ARG A 697 51.80 -8.70 -7.28
N ALA A 698 52.21 -7.54 -6.75
CA ALA A 698 53.55 -7.32 -6.21
C ALA A 698 53.79 -8.13 -4.94
N ASP A 699 52.84 -8.16 -4.00
CA ASP A 699 52.87 -8.97 -2.78
C ASP A 699 52.86 -10.47 -3.08
N ILE A 700 52.06 -10.93 -4.05
CA ILE A 700 52.10 -12.32 -4.51
C ILE A 700 53.48 -12.64 -5.08
N ALA A 701 54.05 -11.77 -5.94
CA ALA A 701 55.39 -11.96 -6.49
C ALA A 701 56.48 -11.92 -5.42
N GLU A 702 56.44 -10.99 -4.47
CA GLU A 702 57.41 -10.89 -3.38
C GLU A 702 57.27 -12.05 -2.38
N SER A 703 56.05 -12.55 -2.12
CA SER A 703 55.84 -13.78 -1.35
C SER A 703 56.41 -15.01 -2.05
N GLN A 704 56.35 -15.08 -3.39
CA GLN A 704 57.00 -16.13 -4.17
C GLN A 704 58.53 -15.99 -4.17
N VAL A 705 59.07 -14.78 -4.35
CA VAL A 705 60.51 -14.49 -4.24
C VAL A 705 61.02 -14.80 -2.83
N ASN A 706 60.27 -14.49 -1.78
CA ASN A 706 60.64 -14.82 -0.40
C ASN A 706 60.51 -16.32 -0.09
N LYS A 707 59.53 -17.03 -0.66
CA LYS A 707 59.49 -18.52 -0.64
C LYS A 707 60.68 -19.14 -1.38
N LEU A 708 61.12 -18.55 -2.50
CA LEU A 708 62.31 -18.99 -3.23
C LEU A 708 63.61 -18.67 -2.48
N ARG A 709 63.73 -17.49 -1.87
CA ARG A 709 64.85 -17.12 -0.98
C ARG A 709 64.93 -18.00 0.27
N ALA A 710 63.79 -18.38 0.84
CA ALA A 710 63.73 -19.34 1.95
C ALA A 710 64.23 -20.71 1.50
N LYS A 711 63.74 -21.26 0.38
CA LYS A 711 64.22 -22.53 -0.18
C LYS A 711 65.69 -22.50 -0.60
N SER A 712 66.19 -21.37 -1.10
CA SER A 712 67.60 -21.21 -1.49
C SER A 712 68.55 -21.07 -0.30
N ARG A 713 68.05 -20.83 0.92
CA ARG A 713 68.90 -20.67 2.12
C ARG A 713 69.40 -21.98 2.71
N ASP A 714 68.74 -23.10 2.40
CA ASP A 714 69.00 -24.42 2.98
C ASP A 714 70.08 -25.24 2.23
N VAL A 715 70.57 -24.73 1.09
CA VAL A 715 71.57 -25.40 0.24
C VAL A 715 72.92 -24.64 0.19
N GLY A 716 72.97 -23.40 0.71
CA GLY A 716 74.08 -22.46 0.50
C GLY A 716 75.24 -22.48 1.51
N SER A 717 75.20 -23.30 2.56
CA SER A 717 76.12 -23.18 3.71
C SER A 717 77.29 -24.19 3.70
N LYS A 718 78.18 -24.14 2.70
CA LYS A 718 79.58 -24.68 2.74
C LYS A 718 80.42 -24.44 1.46
N LEU A 719 80.91 -23.22 1.24
CA LEU A 719 82.21 -22.94 0.61
C LEU A 719 82.54 -21.44 0.89
N VAL A 720 83.50 -21.00 1.71
CA VAL A 720 84.92 -21.34 1.97
C VAL A 720 85.87 -20.33 1.29
N TYR A 721 86.32 -19.37 2.10
CA TYR A 721 87.65 -18.73 2.14
C TYR A 721 88.15 -17.75 1.03
N ALA A 722 88.99 -16.83 1.54
CA ALA A 722 90.19 -16.22 0.94
C ALA A 722 90.13 -14.91 0.10
N LEU A 723 90.89 -13.92 0.60
CA LEU A 723 91.76 -12.92 -0.06
C LEU A 723 91.25 -12.15 -1.31
N LEU A 724 91.20 -10.80 -1.34
CA LEU A 724 92.19 -9.72 -1.10
C LEU A 724 92.85 -9.20 -2.39
N ALA A 725 92.94 -7.86 -2.50
CA ALA A 725 93.71 -7.07 -3.48
C ALA A 725 93.20 -7.15 -4.96
N GLU A 726 93.39 -6.14 -5.82
CA GLU A 726 93.98 -4.80 -5.65
C GLU A 726 93.40 -3.76 -6.64
N ALA A 727 93.71 -2.47 -6.42
CA ALA A 727 93.67 -1.28 -7.29
C ALA A 727 92.65 -1.15 -8.46
N GLY A 728 92.02 0.01 -8.70
CA GLY A 728 92.03 1.28 -7.96
C GLY A 728 91.54 2.50 -8.80
N LEU A 729 91.25 3.61 -8.09
CA LEU A 729 91.57 5.02 -8.44
C LEU A 729 91.24 5.60 -9.86
N ARG A 730 90.73 6.84 -10.03
CA ARG A 730 90.10 7.86 -9.14
C ARG A 730 89.59 9.04 -10.00
N GLY A 731 88.65 9.84 -9.47
CA GLY A 731 88.31 11.19 -9.97
C GLY A 731 86.80 11.43 -10.03
N SER A 732 86.19 12.30 -9.21
CA SER A 732 86.26 13.79 -9.19
C SER A 732 85.10 14.39 -10.01
N LEU A 733 84.35 15.43 -9.58
CA LEU A 733 84.59 16.40 -8.49
C LEU A 733 83.26 17.06 -8.00
N VAL A 734 83.17 17.42 -6.68
CA VAL A 734 82.56 18.66 -6.11
C VAL A 734 81.05 19.01 -6.34
N VAL A 735 80.24 19.51 -5.37
CA VAL A 735 80.34 19.60 -3.88
C VAL A 735 78.99 20.03 -3.22
N SER A 736 78.82 19.74 -1.91
CA SER A 736 78.10 20.45 -0.80
C SER A 736 76.84 21.34 -1.04
N ARG A 737 75.94 21.55 -0.04
CA ARG A 737 75.96 21.27 1.41
C ARG A 737 74.55 20.94 1.98
N ARG A 738 74.43 20.85 3.32
CA ARG A 738 73.32 20.24 4.10
C ARG A 738 72.93 21.18 5.27
N VAL A 739 71.86 20.82 6.03
CA VAL A 739 71.63 21.17 7.48
C VAL A 739 71.22 22.65 7.76
N THR A 740 70.35 23.06 8.70
CA THR A 740 69.26 22.49 9.57
C THR A 740 68.48 23.66 10.25
N GLY A 741 67.28 23.41 10.81
CA GLY A 741 66.98 23.91 12.17
C GLY A 741 65.76 24.83 12.40
N ALA A 742 65.26 24.80 13.63
CA ALA A 742 64.28 25.70 14.26
C ALA A 742 64.96 26.32 15.53
N PRO A 743 64.31 26.88 16.59
CA PRO A 743 62.89 27.23 16.85
C PRO A 743 62.68 28.59 17.61
N CYS A 744 61.48 28.77 18.19
CA CYS A 744 61.19 29.43 19.50
C CYS A 744 61.08 30.98 19.72
N VAL A 745 59.87 31.42 20.17
CA VAL A 745 59.57 32.08 21.49
C VAL A 745 60.22 33.48 21.79
N THR A 746 59.52 34.57 22.19
CA THR A 746 58.74 34.79 23.44
C THR A 746 57.97 36.15 23.50
N ARG A 747 56.98 36.30 24.42
CA ARG A 747 56.58 37.51 25.22
C ARG A 747 56.08 38.83 24.57
N GLY A 748 55.04 39.43 25.18
CA GLY A 748 55.03 40.89 25.51
C GLY A 748 53.78 41.73 25.20
N ARG A 749 53.08 42.22 26.25
CA ARG A 749 52.29 43.48 26.26
C ARG A 749 53.26 44.67 26.60
N PRO A 750 52.93 45.99 26.51
CA PRO A 750 51.58 46.62 26.56
C PRO A 750 51.33 47.94 25.74
N THR A 751 50.08 48.45 25.82
CA THR A 751 49.61 49.88 25.85
C THR A 751 50.15 51.01 24.93
N ALA A 752 49.18 51.75 24.34
CA ALA A 752 49.06 53.23 24.29
C ALA A 752 50.04 54.04 23.39
N THR A 753 49.75 55.26 22.89
CA THR A 753 48.53 56.08 22.60
C THR A 753 48.97 57.27 21.67
N VAL A 754 48.04 58.15 21.21
CA VAL A 754 48.30 59.52 20.64
C VAL A 754 48.97 59.52 19.24
N ASN A 755 48.66 60.35 18.23
CA ASN A 755 47.56 61.29 17.85
C ASN A 755 47.72 61.56 16.31
N LEU A 756 46.84 62.21 15.52
CA LEU A 756 45.49 62.79 15.66
C LEU A 756 44.71 62.39 14.34
N THR A 757 43.94 63.14 13.52
CA THR A 757 43.43 64.53 13.46
C THR A 757 42.15 64.59 12.60
N HIS A 758 41.12 65.35 13.01
CA HIS A 758 40.05 66.07 12.24
C HIS A 758 39.48 65.56 10.89
N LYS A 759 38.17 65.65 10.56
CA LYS A 759 36.93 66.29 11.11
C LYS A 759 35.75 65.28 10.90
N ALA A 760 34.75 65.10 11.77
CA ALA A 760 33.67 66.01 12.26
C ALA A 760 32.70 66.48 11.14
N TYR A 761 31.36 66.45 11.25
CA TYR A 761 30.36 66.30 12.34
C TYR A 761 29.35 65.17 11.99
N GLY A 762 28.33 64.69 12.76
CA GLY A 762 27.67 65.07 14.03
C GLY A 762 26.12 64.96 13.88
N ARG A 763 25.24 64.73 14.88
CA ARG A 763 25.39 64.57 16.34
C ARG A 763 24.05 64.11 17.00
N ALA A 764 24.09 63.36 18.12
CA ALA A 764 23.03 63.22 19.17
C ALA A 764 21.68 62.53 18.77
N SER A 765 20.83 61.97 19.66
CA SER A 765 20.90 61.40 21.05
C SER A 765 19.51 60.73 21.36
N ALA A 766 19.15 60.12 22.50
CA ALA A 766 19.70 59.97 23.86
C ALA A 766 19.11 58.71 24.58
N THR A 767 19.60 58.43 25.81
CA THR A 767 19.00 57.58 26.90
C THR A 767 19.30 58.29 28.25
N PRO A 768 19.01 57.80 29.50
CA PRO A 768 18.43 56.52 29.99
C PRO A 768 17.45 56.68 31.22
N ARG A 769 17.29 55.62 32.06
CA ARG A 769 16.73 55.57 33.46
C ARG A 769 15.17 55.47 33.58
N HIS A 770 14.54 54.89 34.63
CA HIS A 770 14.94 53.94 35.70
C HIS A 770 13.68 53.25 36.33
N SER A 771 13.87 52.48 37.43
CA SER A 771 12.87 51.87 38.36
C SER A 771 11.96 50.75 37.79
N GLY A 772 11.51 49.71 38.50
CA GLY A 772 11.60 49.35 39.93
C GLY A 772 10.42 49.88 40.76
N ALA A 773 9.78 49.16 41.69
CA ALA A 773 9.76 47.72 42.06
C ALA A 773 8.51 47.50 42.98
N VAL A 774 8.28 46.27 43.51
CA VAL A 774 7.40 45.97 44.70
C VAL A 774 5.87 46.16 44.43
N HIS A 775 4.90 45.31 44.83
CA HIS A 775 4.79 44.06 45.62
C HIS A 775 3.39 43.39 45.33
N ALA A 776 2.88 42.28 45.90
CA ALA A 776 3.35 41.22 46.83
C ALA A 776 2.42 39.96 46.73
N ARG A 777 2.81 38.85 47.40
CA ARG A 777 1.96 37.78 48.00
C ARG A 777 1.12 36.86 47.05
N SER A 778 0.89 35.57 47.37
CA SER A 778 1.45 34.71 48.44
C SER A 778 1.10 33.23 48.27
N GLY A 779 2.04 32.33 48.61
CA GLY A 779 1.77 30.93 49.01
C GLY A 779 1.45 29.93 47.88
N THR A 780 1.73 28.63 48.00
CA THR A 780 2.57 27.92 49.00
C THR A 780 3.13 26.63 48.37
N ARG A 781 4.24 26.10 48.89
CA ARG A 781 4.76 24.76 48.53
C ARG A 781 4.24 23.71 49.52
N GLU A 782 4.32 22.43 49.13
CA GLU A 782 4.89 21.42 50.03
C GLU A 782 5.60 20.30 49.23
N CYS A 783 6.49 19.54 49.90
CA CYS A 783 7.43 18.61 49.29
C CYS A 783 7.73 17.40 50.20
N GLY A 784 8.18 16.27 49.62
CA GLY A 784 8.73 15.10 50.34
C GLY A 784 8.08 13.78 49.88
N HIS A 785 8.73 12.61 49.94
CA HIS A 785 10.12 12.30 50.32
C HIS A 785 10.68 11.11 49.49
N SER A 786 11.75 10.44 49.94
CA SER A 786 12.69 9.60 49.15
C SER A 786 12.88 8.16 49.68
N GLU A 787 13.68 7.34 48.95
CA GLU A 787 14.34 6.04 49.32
C GLU A 787 13.58 4.72 48.97
N ILE A 788 13.98 3.84 48.03
CA ILE A 788 15.20 2.97 47.86
C ILE A 788 15.29 1.84 48.93
N PRO A 789 15.53 0.52 48.64
CA PRO A 789 15.33 -0.34 47.44
C PRO A 789 14.91 -1.84 47.72
N ARG A 790 15.01 -2.75 46.70
CA ARG A 790 15.18 -4.25 46.78
C ARG A 790 14.01 -5.12 47.33
N SER A 791 13.89 -6.44 47.08
CA SER A 791 14.38 -7.39 46.03
C SER A 791 13.64 -8.75 46.12
N GLU A 792 13.84 -9.66 45.14
CA GLU A 792 13.54 -11.13 45.16
C GLU A 792 12.03 -11.54 45.12
N THR A 793 11.59 -12.70 44.58
CA THR A 793 12.25 -13.83 43.87
C THR A 793 11.31 -14.52 42.85
N SER A 794 11.89 -15.34 41.97
CA SER A 794 11.24 -16.28 41.01
C SER A 794 10.73 -17.58 41.72
N PRO A 795 10.18 -18.64 41.06
CA PRO A 795 10.43 -19.14 39.69
C PRO A 795 9.65 -18.46 38.57
#